data_AF-A0A441DM23-F1
#
_entry.id   AF-A0A441DM23-F1
#
_cell.length_a   1.000
_cell.length_b   1.000
_cell.length_c   1.000
_cell.angle_alpha   90.00
_cell.angle_beta   90.00
_cell.angle_gamma   90.00
#
_symmetry.space_group_name_H-M   'P 1'
#
loop_
_entity.id
_entity.type
_entity.pdbx_description
1 polymer ?
#
loop_
_entity_poly.entity_id
_entity_poly.type
_entity_poly.pdbx_seq_one_letter_code
_entity_poly.pdbx_strand_id
1 'polypeptide(L)'
;MNATISLSRRSFIIGVASTAGGLSLGFNVPFIKPALAEGGEAAPEINAWVVIRPDDTVVIRIARSEMGQGTLTGLAQLVAEELNCDWSKVTTEYPSPAQNLARDRVWGNFSTGGSRGIRESHEYVRIGGAVAREMLIAAAAAEWGVPASECTARTGVVTHAASDRATFYGQLAAAAAKMTPPTNVTLKDPKDWTIAGRPLPRLDTADKLNGSQVYGADLKLPNMLNATIRACPYFGGKVESFDAAAVAGMPGVRTVVQVDETAVAVVADTWWRAKTALDALPIVWDEGPNRQVTSASIAAMLEEGLAANDAFVGARQGDADAVLSAAARTVTATYAFPYQNHATMEPMNATALYTPERCEVWVPTQNGEASLAAAAEAAGLPVQQCEVHKIHLGGGFGRRGNFQDYVRQAVSIAKQVPGTPVKLMWSREEDMLHGAYHPTTRCRLTGALDADGNLTALHMRISGQSILAAVRPQGMQNGMDPVVFQGLVLSGTEGTLGYTVDNLLVDHAMRNPPIPPGFWRGVNLNQNALYVECFMDELAHAAGVDPLAFRRKLMAKHPKHLAVLEAVAERIGWDTPPAAGVHRGLAQIMGFGSYVAAAAEVSVTDGQLRIHRIVAATDPGHVVNPAQVERQVEGSFVYGLSACIYGECTVNGGRMEQENFDSYEVLRMAEMPEVETIIIPSGGFWGGVGEPTIAVAAPAVLNAIFAATGKRIRTLPLKNHDLA
;
A
#
# COMPACT_ATOMS: atom_id res chain seq x y z
N MET A 1 -16.87 -40.11 68.06
CA MET A 1 -16.14 -40.77 66.95
C MET A 1 -16.71 -40.23 65.65
N ASN A 2 -15.97 -39.34 65.00
CA ASN A 2 -16.38 -38.65 63.78
C ASN A 2 -16.02 -39.50 62.57
N ALA A 3 -17.01 -39.85 61.76
CA ALA A 3 -16.80 -40.47 60.46
C ALA A 3 -16.68 -39.38 59.38
N THR A 4 -15.47 -39.23 58.85
CA THR A 4 -15.15 -38.39 57.68
C THR A 4 -15.65 -39.05 56.40
N ILE A 5 -16.52 -38.35 55.66
CA ILE A 5 -16.93 -38.73 54.30
C ILE A 5 -15.88 -38.19 53.31
N SER A 6 -15.18 -39.08 52.62
CA SER A 6 -14.23 -38.76 51.55
C SER A 6 -14.97 -38.65 50.21
N LEU A 7 -15.11 -37.44 49.67
CA LEU A 7 -15.58 -37.19 48.30
C LEU A 7 -14.40 -37.25 47.33
N SER A 8 -14.43 -38.19 46.37
CA SER A 8 -13.41 -38.28 45.32
C SER A 8 -13.64 -37.24 44.22
N ARG A 9 -12.55 -36.66 43.70
CA ARG A 9 -12.53 -35.63 42.62
C ARG A 9 -13.33 -35.99 41.36
N ARG A 10 -13.59 -37.28 41.11
CA ARG A 10 -14.34 -37.76 39.93
C ARG A 10 -15.85 -37.61 40.07
N SER A 11 -16.37 -37.59 41.30
CA SER A 11 -17.81 -37.43 41.58
C SER A 11 -18.26 -35.97 41.56
N PHE A 12 -17.34 -35.01 41.75
CA PHE A 12 -17.63 -33.57 41.63
C PHE A 12 -17.76 -33.14 40.16
N ILE A 13 -16.97 -33.73 39.26
CA ILE A 13 -16.97 -33.37 37.83
C ILE A 13 -18.20 -33.91 37.08
N ILE A 14 -18.81 -35.00 37.54
CA ILE A 14 -20.01 -35.58 36.90
C ILE A 14 -21.31 -34.89 37.38
N GLY A 15 -21.30 -34.27 38.57
CA GLY A 15 -22.48 -33.63 39.16
C GLY A 15 -22.83 -32.22 38.66
N VAL A 16 -21.95 -31.58 37.90
CA VAL A 16 -22.16 -30.19 37.40
C VAL A 16 -22.62 -30.16 35.93
N ALA A 17 -22.63 -31.30 35.23
CA ALA A 17 -22.93 -31.37 33.80
C ALA A 17 -24.44 -31.37 33.44
N SER A 18 -25.36 -31.32 34.41
CA SER A 18 -26.81 -31.44 34.14
C SER A 18 -27.63 -30.14 34.27
N THR A 19 -27.03 -28.98 34.51
CA THR A 19 -27.78 -27.70 34.45
C THR A 19 -26.94 -26.55 33.86
N ALA A 20 -27.25 -26.23 32.60
CA ALA A 20 -27.02 -24.97 31.87
C ALA A 20 -25.61 -24.32 31.85
N GLY A 21 -25.02 -24.25 30.65
CA GLY A 21 -24.00 -23.26 30.29
C GLY A 21 -22.63 -23.86 29.95
N GLY A 22 -22.26 -23.86 28.67
CA GLY A 22 -21.00 -24.38 28.17
C GLY A 22 -19.78 -23.70 28.78
N LEU A 23 -18.95 -24.49 29.46
CA LEU A 23 -17.63 -24.08 29.92
C LEU A 23 -16.66 -24.17 28.73
N SER A 24 -16.29 -23.03 28.15
CA SER A 24 -15.13 -22.93 27.26
C SER A 24 -13.91 -22.56 28.11
N LEU A 25 -12.87 -23.40 28.09
CA LEU A 25 -11.58 -23.12 28.71
C LEU A 25 -10.84 -22.08 27.86
N GLY A 26 -10.83 -20.82 28.30
CA GLY A 26 -10.07 -19.75 27.67
C GLY A 26 -8.58 -19.84 28.02
N PHE A 27 -7.73 -19.90 26.99
CA PHE A 27 -6.27 -19.79 27.14
C PHE A 27 -5.88 -18.31 27.11
N ASN A 28 -5.20 -17.85 28.15
CA ASN A 28 -4.65 -16.50 28.25
C ASN A 28 -3.26 -16.48 27.56
N VAL A 29 -3.11 -15.71 26.49
CA VAL A 29 -1.83 -15.52 25.78
C VAL A 29 -1.18 -14.24 26.30
N PRO A 30 -0.06 -14.29 27.03
CA PRO A 30 0.67 -13.08 27.35
C PRO A 30 1.20 -12.49 26.03
N PHE A 31 1.17 -11.17 25.87
CA PHE A 31 1.69 -10.40 24.71
C PHE A 31 0.73 -10.07 23.55
N ILE A 32 -0.51 -10.57 23.55
CA ILE A 32 -1.59 -9.99 22.73
C ILE A 32 -2.55 -9.33 23.72
N LYS A 33 -2.79 -8.00 23.64
CA LYS A 33 -3.96 -7.42 24.34
C LYS A 33 -5.18 -8.18 23.81
N PRO A 34 -5.86 -8.99 24.63
CA PRO A 34 -6.90 -9.86 24.11
C PRO A 34 -8.07 -9.00 23.65
N ALA A 35 -8.24 -8.89 22.34
CA ALA A 35 -9.57 -8.79 21.76
C ALA A 35 -9.97 -10.23 21.46
N LEU A 36 -10.93 -10.75 22.24
CA LEU A 36 -11.54 -12.08 22.23
C LEU A 36 -11.12 -12.97 23.42
N ALA A 37 -12.17 -13.34 24.17
CA ALA A 37 -12.22 -14.20 25.36
C ALA A 37 -11.90 -13.56 26.73
N GLU A 38 -12.61 -12.49 27.08
CA GLU A 38 -13.04 -12.29 28.46
C GLU A 38 -14.56 -12.53 28.55
N GLY A 39 -14.98 -13.36 29.50
CA GLY A 39 -16.39 -13.52 29.89
C GLY A 39 -16.95 -12.31 30.64
N GLY A 40 -16.52 -11.09 30.28
CA GLY A 40 -17.23 -9.86 30.59
C GLY A 40 -18.26 -9.59 29.50
N GLU A 41 -19.34 -8.87 29.81
CA GLU A 41 -20.23 -8.37 28.76
C GLU A 41 -19.40 -7.62 27.73
N ALA A 42 -19.53 -7.99 26.45
CA ALA A 42 -18.85 -7.28 25.37
C ALA A 42 -19.16 -5.79 25.48
N ALA A 43 -18.13 -4.94 25.43
CA ALA A 43 -18.31 -3.50 25.50
C ALA A 43 -19.38 -3.06 24.47
N PRO A 44 -20.31 -2.17 24.84
CA PRO A 44 -21.44 -1.84 24.00
C PRO A 44 -20.98 -1.24 22.67
N GLU A 45 -21.31 -1.94 21.58
CA GLU A 45 -21.18 -1.44 20.22
C GLU A 45 -22.28 -0.41 19.97
N ILE A 46 -21.94 0.88 19.92
CA ILE A 46 -22.92 1.93 19.58
C ILE A 46 -23.37 1.72 18.14
N ASN A 47 -22.41 1.48 17.26
CA ASN A 47 -22.61 1.01 15.90
C ASN A 47 -21.35 0.25 15.44
N ALA A 48 -21.38 -0.28 14.21
CA ALA A 48 -20.28 -1.11 13.68
C ALA A 48 -18.89 -0.45 13.76
N TRP A 49 -18.78 0.88 13.75
CA TRP A 49 -17.51 1.60 13.75
C TRP A 49 -17.07 2.09 15.13
N VAL A 50 -18.00 2.35 16.05
CA VAL A 50 -17.74 3.01 17.34
C VAL A 50 -18.14 2.12 18.49
N VAL A 51 -17.16 1.72 19.30
CA VAL A 51 -17.35 1.05 20.58
C VAL A 51 -16.89 2.00 21.69
N ILE A 52 -17.70 2.15 22.74
CA ILE A 52 -17.36 3.01 23.88
C ILE A 52 -17.39 2.16 25.14
N ARG A 53 -16.27 2.14 25.86
CA ARG A 53 -16.13 1.38 27.11
C ARG A 53 -16.66 2.19 28.30
N PRO A 54 -16.98 1.54 29.43
CA PRO A 54 -17.44 2.23 30.64
C PRO A 54 -16.45 3.27 31.21
N ASP A 55 -15.17 3.21 30.83
CA ASP A 55 -14.10 4.14 31.24
C ASP A 55 -13.86 5.31 30.25
N ASP A 56 -14.82 5.52 29.35
CA ASP A 56 -14.82 6.50 28.26
C ASP A 56 -13.81 6.23 27.13
N THR A 57 -13.12 5.08 27.14
CA THR A 57 -12.27 4.70 26.00
C THR A 57 -13.12 4.51 24.75
N VAL A 58 -12.78 5.22 23.68
CA VAL A 58 -13.44 5.12 22.37
C VAL A 58 -12.58 4.26 21.46
N VAL A 59 -13.08 3.07 21.10
CA VAL A 59 -12.43 2.17 20.14
C VAL A 59 -13.07 2.36 18.77
N ILE A 60 -12.25 2.71 17.78
CA ILE A 60 -12.69 2.93 16.40
C ILE A 60 -12.24 1.77 15.53
N ARG A 61 -13.21 1.09 14.89
CA ARG A 61 -12.95 -0.04 13.99
C ARG A 61 -12.64 0.45 12.58
N ILE A 62 -11.47 0.08 12.08
CA ILE A 62 -10.97 0.54 10.78
C ILE A 62 -10.60 -0.65 9.89
N ALA A 63 -11.26 -0.80 8.76
CA ALA A 63 -11.00 -1.89 7.82
C ALA A 63 -9.69 -1.74 7.02
N ARG A 64 -9.24 -0.50 6.77
CA ARG A 64 -7.99 -0.20 6.03
C ARG A 64 -6.77 -0.61 6.86
N SER A 65 -5.71 -1.10 6.23
CA SER A 65 -4.48 -1.55 6.89
C SER A 65 -3.51 -0.40 7.15
N GLU A 66 -2.80 -0.46 8.28
CA GLU A 66 -1.72 0.46 8.62
C GLU A 66 -0.35 -0.15 8.28
N MET A 67 0.44 0.55 7.45
CA MET A 67 1.74 0.11 6.92
C MET A 67 2.84 1.15 7.12
N GLY A 68 2.59 2.18 7.93
CA GLY A 68 3.45 3.35 8.08
C GLY A 68 2.81 4.63 7.56
N GLN A 69 1.73 4.56 6.77
CA GLN A 69 1.13 5.72 6.11
C GLN A 69 0.11 6.53 6.93
N GLY A 70 -0.27 6.06 8.13
CA GLY A 70 -1.09 6.83 9.05
C GLY A 70 -2.58 6.90 8.69
N THR A 71 -3.04 6.02 7.79
CA THR A 71 -4.46 5.94 7.40
C THR A 71 -5.35 5.61 8.59
N LEU A 72 -4.88 4.72 9.48
CA LEU A 72 -5.62 4.34 10.67
C LEU A 72 -5.84 5.55 11.59
N THR A 73 -4.79 6.33 11.85
CA THR A 73 -4.90 7.57 12.65
C THR A 73 -5.82 8.59 11.96
N GLY A 74 -5.69 8.79 10.65
CA GLY A 74 -6.52 9.74 9.91
C GLY A 74 -8.01 9.38 9.91
N LEU A 75 -8.36 8.12 9.69
CA LEU A 75 -9.76 7.67 9.77
C LEU A 75 -10.32 7.77 11.18
N ALA A 76 -9.53 7.43 12.20
CA ALA A 76 -9.91 7.62 13.61
C ALA A 76 -10.17 9.10 13.93
N GLN A 77 -9.32 10.01 13.41
CA GLN A 77 -9.46 11.45 13.60
C GLN A 77 -10.76 11.99 12.99
N LEU A 78 -11.18 11.49 11.83
CA LEU A 78 -12.46 11.86 11.22
C LEU A 78 -13.67 11.34 12.01
N VAL A 79 -13.60 10.11 12.53
CA VAL A 79 -14.67 9.56 13.39
C VAL A 79 -14.76 10.35 14.69
N ALA A 80 -13.62 10.61 15.34
CA ALA A 80 -13.56 11.37 16.58
C ALA A 80 -14.04 12.82 16.41
N GLU A 81 -13.74 13.44 15.27
CA GLU A 81 -14.24 14.77 14.90
C GLU A 81 -15.77 14.77 14.88
N GLU A 82 -16.39 13.84 14.17
CA GLU A 82 -17.86 13.77 14.10
C GLU A 82 -18.48 13.33 15.44
N LEU A 83 -17.83 12.43 16.16
CA LEU A 83 -18.30 11.92 17.45
C LEU A 83 -18.21 12.97 18.58
N ASN A 84 -17.43 14.04 18.41
CA ASN A 84 -17.11 15.01 19.47
C ASN A 84 -16.51 14.34 20.73
N CYS A 85 -15.66 13.33 20.58
CA CYS A 85 -15.00 12.67 21.71
C CYS A 85 -13.63 13.31 22.05
N ASP A 86 -13.10 12.98 23.23
CA ASP A 86 -11.72 13.32 23.60
C ASP A 86 -10.74 12.42 22.85
N TRP A 87 -9.86 13.02 22.04
CA TRP A 87 -8.81 12.32 21.31
C TRP A 87 -7.89 11.50 22.22
N SER A 88 -7.66 11.95 23.46
CA SER A 88 -6.78 11.25 24.42
C SER A 88 -7.32 9.86 24.82
N LYS A 89 -8.62 9.63 24.61
CA LYS A 89 -9.34 8.38 24.90
C LYS A 89 -9.54 7.50 23.67
N VAL A 90 -9.05 7.92 22.51
CA VAL A 90 -9.23 7.19 21.25
C VAL A 90 -8.19 6.09 21.09
N THR A 91 -8.65 4.90 20.69
CA THR A 91 -7.83 3.80 20.19
C THR A 91 -8.50 3.18 18.97
N THR A 92 -7.83 2.24 18.33
CA THR A 92 -8.36 1.56 17.13
C THR A 92 -8.23 0.06 17.22
N GLU A 93 -9.07 -0.64 16.46
CA GLU A 93 -8.92 -2.07 16.22
C GLU A 93 -9.27 -2.41 14.77
N TYR A 94 -8.75 -3.54 14.28
CA TYR A 94 -9.18 -4.09 12.99
C TYR A 94 -10.47 -4.90 13.20
N PRO A 95 -11.55 -4.62 12.45
CA PRO A 95 -12.67 -5.54 12.37
C PRO A 95 -12.27 -6.82 11.62
N SER A 96 -13.05 -7.89 11.75
CA SER A 96 -12.82 -9.15 11.05
C SER A 96 -13.38 -9.10 9.61
N PRO A 97 -12.64 -9.57 8.58
CA PRO A 97 -13.18 -9.76 7.23
C PRO A 97 -14.33 -10.78 7.18
N ALA A 98 -14.30 -11.82 8.02
CA ALA A 98 -15.36 -12.82 8.08
C ALA A 98 -16.65 -12.24 8.70
N GLN A 99 -16.51 -11.47 9.78
CA GLN A 99 -17.63 -10.70 10.35
C GLN A 99 -18.16 -9.66 9.38
N ASN A 100 -17.28 -9.02 8.60
CA ASN A 100 -17.70 -8.08 7.56
C ASN A 100 -18.60 -8.78 6.54
N LEU A 101 -18.17 -9.94 6.03
CA LEU A 101 -18.97 -10.74 5.11
C LEU A 101 -20.31 -11.17 5.72
N ALA A 102 -20.31 -11.60 6.99
CA ALA A 102 -21.52 -12.02 7.69
C ALA A 102 -22.51 -10.88 8.00
N ARG A 103 -22.04 -9.62 7.99
CA ARG A 103 -22.84 -8.41 8.26
C ARG A 103 -23.00 -7.56 7.00
N ASP A 104 -23.22 -8.20 5.85
CA ASP A 104 -23.47 -7.53 4.56
C ASP A 104 -22.44 -6.45 4.21
N ARG A 105 -21.18 -6.70 4.54
CA ARG A 105 -20.02 -5.82 4.32
C ARG A 105 -20.17 -4.44 4.96
N VAL A 106 -20.68 -4.38 6.19
CA VAL A 106 -20.90 -3.13 6.94
C VAL A 106 -19.67 -2.21 7.04
N TRP A 107 -18.44 -2.74 7.06
CA TRP A 107 -17.22 -1.93 7.08
C TRP A 107 -16.66 -1.60 5.68
N GLY A 108 -17.36 -2.02 4.62
CA GLY A 108 -16.95 -1.84 3.24
C GLY A 108 -15.81 -2.77 2.84
N ASN A 109 -14.92 -2.24 2.00
CA ASN A 109 -13.79 -2.97 1.43
C ASN A 109 -12.56 -2.96 2.37
N PHE A 110 -11.91 -4.12 2.52
CA PHE A 110 -10.72 -4.32 3.37
C PHE A 110 -9.38 -4.09 2.67
N SER A 111 -9.40 -3.75 1.37
CA SER A 111 -8.21 -3.49 0.57
C SER A 111 -7.60 -2.13 0.88
N THR A 112 -6.28 -2.04 0.95
CA THR A 112 -5.53 -0.79 1.07
C THR A 112 -4.53 -0.68 -0.08
N GLY A 113 -4.80 0.23 -1.02
CA GLY A 113 -3.98 0.47 -2.21
C GLY A 113 -4.69 1.45 -3.14
N GLY A 114 -3.99 2.00 -4.14
CA GLY A 114 -4.51 3.07 -5.00
C GLY A 114 -4.75 4.38 -4.25
N SER A 115 -4.13 4.56 -3.08
CA SER A 115 -4.26 5.71 -2.19
C SER A 115 -5.72 6.03 -1.84
N ARG A 116 -6.55 5.00 -1.76
CA ARG A 116 -7.99 5.06 -1.45
C ARG A 116 -8.31 5.16 0.04
N GLY A 117 -7.32 4.94 0.90
CA GLY A 117 -7.48 4.79 2.34
C GLY A 117 -8.32 5.88 3.00
N ILE A 118 -8.06 7.16 2.68
CA ILE A 118 -8.89 8.28 3.15
C ILE A 118 -9.97 8.64 2.12
N ARG A 119 -9.60 8.83 0.84
CA ARG A 119 -10.52 9.39 -0.18
C ARG A 119 -11.76 8.55 -0.49
N GLU A 120 -11.76 7.26 -0.21
CA GLU A 120 -12.96 6.42 -0.34
C GLU A 120 -13.61 6.07 1.00
N SER A 121 -12.95 6.41 2.11
CA SER A 121 -13.41 6.01 3.44
C SER A 121 -13.89 7.16 4.30
N HIS A 122 -13.54 8.40 3.97
CA HIS A 122 -13.87 9.57 4.78
C HIS A 122 -15.39 9.68 5.04
N GLU A 123 -16.25 9.39 4.07
CA GLU A 123 -17.68 9.65 4.19
C GLU A 123 -18.35 8.69 5.17
N TYR A 124 -18.23 7.38 4.94
CA TYR A 124 -18.92 6.40 5.77
C TYR A 124 -18.41 6.39 7.22
N VAL A 125 -17.11 6.65 7.46
CA VAL A 125 -16.59 6.71 8.83
C VAL A 125 -17.11 7.96 9.56
N ARG A 126 -17.25 9.08 8.85
CA ARG A 126 -17.82 10.32 9.40
C ARG A 126 -19.30 10.15 9.73
N ILE A 127 -20.06 9.49 8.85
CA ILE A 127 -21.45 9.11 9.12
C ILE A 127 -21.51 8.24 10.37
N GLY A 128 -20.64 7.23 10.50
CA GLY A 128 -20.56 6.39 11.69
C GLY A 128 -20.32 7.17 12.99
N GLY A 129 -19.40 8.16 12.97
CA GLY A 129 -19.14 9.03 14.12
C GLY A 129 -20.33 9.94 14.46
N ALA A 130 -20.96 10.55 13.47
CA ALA A 130 -22.12 11.43 13.66
C ALA A 130 -23.34 10.67 14.18
N VAL A 131 -23.63 9.49 13.62
CA VAL A 131 -24.70 8.58 14.09
C VAL A 131 -24.49 8.21 15.55
N ALA A 132 -23.26 7.83 15.94
CA ALA A 132 -22.95 7.50 17.32
C ALA A 132 -23.15 8.71 18.26
N ARG A 133 -22.77 9.92 17.85
CA ARG A 133 -23.03 11.16 18.61
C ARG A 133 -24.54 11.38 18.84
N GLU A 134 -25.36 11.27 17.80
CA GLU A 134 -26.81 11.47 17.92
C GLU A 134 -27.46 10.42 18.84
N MET A 135 -27.00 9.15 18.78
CA MET A 135 -27.49 8.10 19.68
C MET A 135 -27.11 8.35 21.14
N LEU A 136 -25.92 8.89 21.41
CA LEU A 136 -25.50 9.29 22.76
C LEU A 136 -26.31 10.48 23.28
N ILE A 137 -26.56 11.48 22.43
CA ILE A 137 -27.42 12.63 22.77
C ILE A 137 -28.84 12.15 23.09
N ALA A 138 -29.40 11.26 22.27
CA ALA A 138 -30.73 10.70 22.48
C ALA A 138 -30.81 9.88 23.78
N ALA A 139 -29.78 9.10 24.11
CA ALA A 139 -29.69 8.36 25.36
C ALA A 139 -29.70 9.29 26.59
N ALA A 140 -28.89 10.34 26.57
CA ALA A 140 -28.87 11.33 27.66
C ALA A 140 -30.21 12.05 27.78
N ALA A 141 -30.77 12.52 26.66
CA ALA A 141 -32.05 13.22 26.62
C ALA A 141 -33.20 12.35 27.16
N ALA A 142 -33.21 11.06 26.83
CA ALA A 142 -34.18 10.09 27.35
C ALA A 142 -34.03 9.85 28.85
N GLU A 143 -32.80 9.68 29.35
CA GLU A 143 -32.52 9.58 30.79
C GLU A 143 -32.99 10.84 31.55
N TRP A 144 -32.86 11.98 30.89
CA TRP A 144 -33.13 13.29 31.47
C TRP A 144 -34.56 13.79 31.31
N GLY A 145 -35.37 13.15 30.47
CA GLY A 145 -36.72 13.58 30.14
C GLY A 145 -36.79 14.93 29.42
N VAL A 146 -35.82 15.25 28.56
CA VAL A 146 -35.72 16.53 27.83
C VAL A 146 -35.63 16.30 26.31
N PRO A 147 -35.92 17.31 25.46
CA PRO A 147 -35.68 17.21 24.03
C PRO A 147 -34.20 17.03 23.69
N ALA A 148 -33.89 16.11 22.77
CA ALA A 148 -32.52 15.90 22.29
C ALA A 148 -31.89 17.17 21.67
N SER A 149 -32.71 18.03 21.07
CA SER A 149 -32.29 19.33 20.50
C SER A 149 -31.80 20.34 21.54
N GLU A 150 -32.07 20.12 22.83
CA GLU A 150 -31.59 20.97 23.94
C GLU A 150 -30.27 20.44 24.53
N CYS A 151 -29.81 19.28 24.07
CA CYS A 151 -28.58 18.64 24.53
C CYS A 151 -27.44 18.89 23.54
N THR A 152 -26.21 19.04 24.05
CA THR A 152 -25.01 19.22 23.23
C THR A 152 -23.93 18.24 23.64
N ALA A 153 -23.18 17.73 22.66
CA ALA A 153 -22.11 16.77 22.88
C ALA A 153 -20.75 17.40 22.57
N ARG A 154 -19.83 17.36 23.54
CA ARG A 154 -18.49 17.93 23.41
C ARG A 154 -17.48 17.16 24.27
N THR A 155 -16.34 16.81 23.69
CA THR A 155 -15.21 16.15 24.38
C THR A 155 -15.63 14.92 25.20
N GLY A 156 -16.51 14.08 24.63
CA GLY A 156 -16.94 12.84 25.28
C GLY A 156 -18.02 13.01 26.36
N VAL A 157 -18.63 14.20 26.46
CA VAL A 157 -19.67 14.51 27.44
C VAL A 157 -20.90 15.05 26.72
N VAL A 158 -22.09 14.54 27.06
CA VAL A 158 -23.35 15.17 26.69
C VAL A 158 -23.76 16.11 27.83
N THR A 159 -24.23 17.31 27.49
CA THR A 159 -24.67 18.32 28.45
C THR A 159 -26.03 18.89 28.08
N HIS A 160 -26.82 19.26 29.08
CA HIS A 160 -28.09 19.98 28.92
C HIS A 160 -28.05 21.28 29.72
N ALA A 161 -27.87 22.40 29.02
CA ALA A 161 -27.56 23.70 29.62
C ALA A 161 -28.67 24.22 30.55
N ALA A 162 -29.95 24.01 30.20
CA ALA A 162 -31.06 24.54 30.99
C ALA A 162 -31.21 23.88 32.37
N SER A 163 -30.66 22.68 32.56
CA SER A 163 -30.68 21.96 33.86
C SER A 163 -29.30 21.71 34.45
N ASP A 164 -28.23 22.23 33.83
CA ASP A 164 -26.84 22.00 34.22
C ASP A 164 -26.46 20.51 34.40
N ARG A 165 -27.09 19.62 33.61
CA ARG A 165 -26.81 18.16 33.66
C ARG A 165 -25.72 17.81 32.66
N ALA A 166 -24.86 16.86 33.04
CA ALA A 166 -23.79 16.35 32.21
C ALA A 166 -23.56 14.85 32.48
N THR A 167 -23.38 14.06 31.41
CA THR A 167 -23.10 12.61 31.51
C THR A 167 -22.01 12.24 30.50
N PHE A 168 -21.07 11.40 30.94
CA PHE A 168 -19.98 10.90 30.09
C PHE A 168 -20.48 9.81 29.13
N TYR A 169 -19.84 9.71 27.96
CA TYR A 169 -20.24 8.75 26.93
C TYR A 169 -20.24 7.30 27.41
N GLY A 170 -19.27 6.88 28.22
CA GLY A 170 -19.16 5.52 28.76
C GLY A 170 -20.36 5.12 29.61
N GLN A 171 -21.00 6.08 30.28
CA GLN A 171 -22.22 5.85 31.06
C GLN A 171 -23.47 5.72 30.16
N LEU A 172 -23.47 6.41 29.02
CA LEU A 172 -24.58 6.39 28.05
C LEU A 172 -24.50 5.22 27.07
N ALA A 173 -23.31 4.64 26.88
CA ALA A 173 -23.01 3.74 25.78
C ALA A 173 -23.93 2.52 25.68
N ALA A 174 -24.23 1.86 26.80
CA ALA A 174 -25.11 0.69 26.85
C ALA A 174 -26.57 1.03 26.52
N ALA A 175 -27.03 2.24 26.86
CA ALA A 175 -28.37 2.70 26.51
C ALA A 175 -28.44 3.11 25.03
N ALA A 176 -27.45 3.86 24.55
CA ALA A 176 -27.33 4.28 23.16
C ALA A 176 -27.28 3.08 22.21
N ALA A 177 -26.53 2.02 22.53
CA ALA A 177 -26.42 0.80 21.70
C ALA A 177 -27.75 0.06 21.47
N LYS A 178 -28.78 0.32 22.30
CA LYS A 178 -30.12 -0.28 22.15
C LYS A 178 -31.07 0.58 21.33
N MET A 179 -30.65 1.79 20.96
CA MET A 179 -31.48 2.72 20.18
C MET A 179 -31.41 2.39 18.69
N THR A 180 -32.50 2.68 17.98
CA THR A 180 -32.51 2.63 16.52
C THR A 180 -31.62 3.74 15.97
N PRO A 181 -30.59 3.43 15.15
CA PRO A 181 -29.75 4.45 14.55
C PRO A 181 -30.55 5.42 13.67
N PRO A 182 -30.29 6.73 13.73
CA PRO A 182 -30.91 7.68 12.80
C PRO A 182 -30.53 7.35 11.35
N THR A 183 -31.50 7.48 10.44
CA THR A 183 -31.31 7.22 9.01
C THR A 183 -30.63 8.38 8.28
N ASN A 184 -30.70 9.60 8.83
CA ASN A 184 -30.09 10.79 8.29
C ASN A 184 -29.29 11.51 9.38
N VAL A 185 -28.07 11.93 9.06
CA VAL A 185 -27.22 12.75 9.93
C VAL A 185 -26.53 13.84 9.10
N THR A 186 -26.34 14.99 9.71
CA THR A 186 -25.54 16.07 9.12
C THR A 186 -24.10 15.93 9.56
N LEU A 187 -23.20 15.81 8.57
CA LEU A 187 -21.76 15.84 8.80
C LEU A 187 -21.29 17.29 9.00
N LYS A 188 -20.24 17.48 9.80
CA LYS A 188 -19.62 18.80 9.97
C LYS A 188 -19.08 19.34 8.63
N ASP A 189 -19.09 20.65 8.44
CA ASP A 189 -18.34 21.25 7.34
C ASP A 189 -16.83 21.15 7.67
N PRO A 190 -15.93 20.82 6.72
CA PRO A 190 -14.49 20.83 6.97
C PRO A 190 -13.94 22.12 7.59
N LYS A 191 -14.57 23.27 7.34
CA LYS A 191 -14.19 24.54 7.98
C LYS A 191 -14.46 24.57 9.50
N ASP A 192 -15.39 23.75 9.96
CA ASP A 192 -15.83 23.65 11.36
C ASP A 192 -15.10 22.53 12.12
N TRP A 193 -14.15 21.84 11.46
CA TRP A 193 -13.33 20.82 12.11
C TRP A 193 -12.45 21.42 13.21
N THR A 194 -12.39 20.70 14.32
CA THR A 194 -11.64 21.12 15.52
C THR A 194 -10.35 20.31 15.67
N ILE A 195 -10.41 19.01 15.42
CA ILE A 195 -9.29 18.08 15.45
C ILE A 195 -8.90 17.61 14.05
N ALA A 196 -9.84 17.36 13.12
CA ALA A 196 -9.48 17.04 11.74
C ALA A 196 -8.85 18.27 11.06
N GLY A 197 -7.81 18.04 10.25
CA GLY A 197 -6.94 19.10 9.71
C GLY A 197 -5.80 19.51 10.66
N ARG A 198 -5.71 18.95 11.88
CA ARG A 198 -4.63 19.23 12.84
C ARG A 198 -3.55 18.14 12.84
N PRO A 199 -2.29 18.49 13.16
CA PRO A 199 -1.15 17.57 13.18
C PRO A 199 -1.14 16.68 14.44
N LEU A 200 -2.18 15.88 14.65
CA LEU A 200 -2.27 15.01 15.82
C LEU A 200 -1.24 13.87 15.78
N PRO A 201 -0.66 13.47 16.93
CA PRO A 201 0.20 12.29 17.03
C PRO A 201 -0.52 11.02 16.58
N ARG A 202 0.24 10.05 16.06
CA ARG A 202 -0.35 8.76 15.67
C ARG A 202 -0.66 7.90 16.88
N LEU A 203 -1.78 7.20 16.80
CA LEU A 203 -2.26 6.29 17.84
C LEU A 203 -1.36 5.06 18.05
N ASP A 204 -0.51 4.73 17.07
CA ASP A 204 0.33 3.53 17.04
C ASP A 204 1.83 3.83 17.28
N THR A 205 2.20 5.06 17.65
CA THR A 205 3.63 5.45 17.77
C THR A 205 4.33 4.79 18.96
N ALA A 206 3.71 4.83 20.14
CA ALA A 206 4.36 4.41 21.38
C ALA A 206 4.78 2.93 21.36
N ASP A 207 3.87 2.06 20.92
CA ASP A 207 4.10 0.62 20.85
C ASP A 207 5.16 0.24 19.79
N LYS A 208 5.31 1.05 18.74
CA LYS A 208 6.37 0.87 17.73
C LYS A 208 7.75 1.29 18.26
N LEU A 209 7.82 2.35 19.05
CA LEU A 209 9.09 2.86 19.58
C LEU A 209 9.70 1.98 20.68
N ASN A 210 8.87 1.33 21.49
CA ASN A 210 9.32 0.47 22.58
C ASN A 210 9.38 -1.02 22.23
N GLY A 211 9.02 -1.39 20.99
CA GLY A 211 9.02 -2.78 20.51
C GLY A 211 7.89 -3.66 21.05
N SER A 212 6.83 -3.09 21.63
CA SER A 212 5.65 -3.84 22.08
C SER A 212 4.66 -4.16 20.95
N GLN A 213 4.74 -3.44 19.83
CA GLN A 213 3.88 -3.67 18.67
C GLN A 213 4.17 -5.05 18.07
N VAL A 214 3.16 -5.93 18.10
CA VAL A 214 3.23 -7.26 17.47
C VAL A 214 2.97 -7.14 15.96
N TYR A 215 3.92 -7.58 15.15
CA TYR A 215 3.75 -7.85 13.72
C TYR A 215 3.58 -9.36 13.47
N GLY A 216 3.38 -9.79 12.22
CA GLY A 216 3.19 -11.22 11.91
C GLY A 216 4.42 -12.06 12.19
N ALA A 217 5.61 -11.52 11.96
CA ALA A 217 6.85 -12.18 12.35
C ALA A 217 6.97 -12.41 13.87
N ASP A 218 6.41 -11.51 14.69
CA ASP A 218 6.50 -11.57 16.16
C ASP A 218 5.47 -12.49 16.79
N LEU A 219 4.36 -12.75 16.09
CA LEU A 219 3.23 -13.52 16.61
C LEU A 219 3.70 -14.87 17.15
N LYS A 220 3.24 -15.19 18.37
CA LYS A 220 3.45 -16.47 19.03
C LYS A 220 2.12 -17.00 19.53
N LEU A 221 1.85 -18.26 19.23
CA LEU A 221 0.69 -19.00 19.74
C LEU A 221 1.17 -20.22 20.54
N PRO A 222 0.37 -20.71 21.51
CA PRO A 222 0.70 -21.94 22.23
C PRO A 222 0.95 -23.10 21.28
N ASN A 223 2.02 -23.86 21.51
CA ASN A 223 2.43 -25.02 20.71
C ASN A 223 2.71 -24.74 19.22
N MET A 224 2.88 -23.47 18.84
CA MET A 224 3.10 -23.06 17.45
C MET A 224 4.41 -23.63 16.87
N LEU A 225 4.33 -24.16 15.66
CA LEU A 225 5.49 -24.54 14.84
C LEU A 225 5.84 -23.42 13.85
N ASN A 226 7.07 -23.46 13.36
CA ASN A 226 7.58 -22.51 12.38
C ASN A 226 7.92 -23.23 11.08
N ALA A 227 7.57 -22.64 9.96
CA ALA A 227 7.89 -23.11 8.63
C ALA A 227 8.68 -22.05 7.86
N THR A 228 9.57 -22.52 7.00
CA THR A 228 10.16 -21.71 5.93
C THR A 228 10.13 -22.53 4.64
N ILE A 229 10.23 -21.83 3.51
CA ILE A 229 9.91 -22.37 2.18
C ILE A 229 11.05 -22.07 1.21
N ARG A 230 11.20 -22.95 0.21
CA ARG A 230 12.01 -22.74 -0.98
C ARG A 230 11.16 -23.05 -2.20
N ALA A 231 10.91 -22.04 -3.02
CA ALA A 231 10.25 -22.16 -4.31
C ALA A 231 11.27 -22.44 -5.43
N CYS A 232 10.77 -22.92 -6.56
CA CYS A 232 11.58 -23.18 -7.74
C CYS A 232 12.15 -21.86 -8.25
N PRO A 233 13.48 -21.73 -8.38
CA PRO A 233 14.10 -20.46 -8.78
C PRO A 233 13.73 -20.04 -10.21
N TYR A 234 13.33 -20.98 -11.05
CA TYR A 234 13.01 -20.74 -12.46
C TYR A 234 11.52 -20.44 -12.65
N PHE A 235 11.18 -19.30 -13.26
CA PHE A 235 9.79 -18.95 -13.51
C PHE A 235 9.13 -19.94 -14.47
N GLY A 236 8.09 -20.64 -14.01
CA GLY A 236 7.43 -21.72 -14.76
C GLY A 236 8.10 -23.09 -14.62
N GLY A 237 9.15 -23.21 -13.80
CA GLY A 237 9.70 -24.48 -13.36
C GLY A 237 8.91 -25.12 -12.20
N LYS A 238 9.30 -26.34 -11.81
CA LYS A 238 8.58 -27.16 -10.82
C LYS A 238 9.53 -27.94 -9.92
N VAL A 239 9.03 -28.42 -8.79
CA VAL A 239 9.69 -29.46 -8.00
C VAL A 239 9.66 -30.77 -8.81
N GLU A 240 10.82 -31.29 -9.19
CA GLU A 240 10.91 -32.63 -9.79
C GLU A 240 10.95 -33.70 -8.69
N SER A 241 11.82 -33.50 -7.69
CA SER A 241 11.92 -34.37 -6.51
C SER A 241 12.66 -33.68 -5.36
N PHE A 242 12.54 -34.23 -4.14
CA PHE A 242 13.34 -33.81 -2.97
C PHE A 242 13.55 -35.00 -2.02
N ASP A 243 14.65 -35.00 -1.27
CA ASP A 243 14.95 -36.05 -0.28
C ASP A 243 14.64 -35.59 1.15
N ALA A 244 13.39 -35.78 1.59
CA ALA A 244 12.96 -35.46 2.94
C ALA A 244 13.71 -36.27 4.02
N ALA A 245 14.14 -37.50 3.72
CA ALA A 245 14.78 -38.38 4.69
C ALA A 245 16.16 -37.85 5.11
N ALA A 246 16.84 -37.12 4.22
CA ALA A 246 18.11 -36.47 4.49
C ALA A 246 18.06 -35.48 5.68
N VAL A 247 16.89 -34.88 5.95
CA VAL A 247 16.74 -33.82 6.96
C VAL A 247 15.73 -34.15 8.06
N ALA A 248 14.91 -35.20 7.90
CA ALA A 248 13.87 -35.58 8.87
C ALA A 248 14.41 -35.88 10.27
N GLY A 249 15.65 -36.36 10.39
CA GLY A 249 16.32 -36.64 11.67
C GLY A 249 16.95 -35.43 12.35
N MET A 250 16.94 -34.25 11.73
CA MET A 250 17.56 -33.05 12.29
C MET A 250 16.77 -32.53 13.51
N PRO A 251 17.44 -31.94 14.51
CA PRO A 251 16.79 -31.48 15.74
C PRO A 251 15.60 -30.54 15.48
N GLY A 252 14.45 -30.87 16.08
CA GLY A 252 13.24 -30.05 16.04
C GLY A 252 12.45 -30.09 14.73
N VAL A 253 12.95 -30.74 13.67
CA VAL A 253 12.21 -30.96 12.43
C VAL A 253 11.00 -31.84 12.72
N ARG A 254 9.83 -31.42 12.20
CA ARG A 254 8.56 -32.13 12.37
C ARG A 254 8.11 -32.78 11.08
N THR A 255 8.20 -32.05 9.97
CA THR A 255 7.83 -32.56 8.65
C THR A 255 8.47 -31.73 7.55
N VAL A 256 8.64 -32.35 6.38
CA VAL A 256 9.03 -31.71 5.12
C VAL A 256 7.83 -31.85 4.19
N VAL A 257 7.41 -30.75 3.58
CA VAL A 257 6.15 -30.65 2.86
C VAL A 257 6.41 -30.13 1.47
N GLN A 258 5.98 -30.86 0.44
CA GLN A 258 5.77 -30.24 -0.87
C GLN A 258 4.50 -29.38 -0.79
N VAL A 259 4.65 -28.06 -0.86
CA VAL A 259 3.58 -27.10 -0.61
C VAL A 259 2.63 -27.03 -1.80
N ASP A 260 3.20 -27.06 -3.01
CA ASP A 260 2.52 -27.10 -4.30
C ASP A 260 3.49 -27.68 -5.37
N GLU A 261 3.17 -27.53 -6.65
CA GLU A 261 4.04 -28.01 -7.73
C GLU A 261 5.37 -27.24 -7.85
N THR A 262 5.49 -26.09 -7.20
CA THR A 262 6.63 -25.17 -7.34
C THR A 262 7.47 -25.03 -6.07
N ALA A 263 7.02 -25.50 -4.90
CA ALA A 263 7.72 -25.21 -3.65
C ALA A 263 7.75 -26.35 -2.62
N VAL A 264 8.80 -26.37 -1.81
CA VAL A 264 8.99 -27.27 -0.66
C VAL A 264 9.22 -26.44 0.61
N ALA A 265 8.65 -26.86 1.73
CA ALA A 265 8.82 -26.23 3.04
C ALA A 265 9.28 -27.24 4.09
N VAL A 266 10.01 -26.74 5.09
CA VAL A 266 10.34 -27.51 6.30
C VAL A 266 9.63 -26.89 7.48
N VAL A 267 8.99 -27.73 8.30
CA VAL A 267 8.31 -27.33 9.54
C VAL A 267 9.12 -27.83 10.74
N ALA A 268 9.42 -26.95 11.68
CA ALA A 268 10.16 -27.27 12.90
C ALA A 268 9.63 -26.48 14.12
N ASP A 269 10.13 -26.80 15.31
CA ASP A 269 9.77 -26.06 16.54
C ASP A 269 10.29 -24.62 16.60
N THR A 270 11.33 -24.29 15.83
CA THR A 270 11.85 -22.92 15.67
C THR A 270 12.15 -22.62 14.20
N TRP A 271 12.05 -21.35 13.81
CA TRP A 271 12.34 -20.95 12.43
C TRP A 271 13.79 -21.27 12.03
N TRP A 272 14.76 -21.05 12.92
CA TRP A 272 16.18 -21.33 12.63
C TRP A 272 16.43 -22.81 12.31
N ARG A 273 15.79 -23.73 13.03
CA ARG A 273 15.90 -25.17 12.75
C ARG A 273 15.22 -25.55 11.43
N ALA A 274 14.06 -24.98 11.14
CA ALA A 274 13.40 -25.16 9.85
C ALA A 274 14.29 -24.67 8.70
N LYS A 275 14.88 -23.48 8.81
CA LYS A 275 15.77 -22.90 7.81
C LYS A 275 17.05 -23.72 7.62
N THR A 276 17.69 -24.11 8.71
CA THR A 276 18.91 -24.95 8.67
C THR A 276 18.62 -26.28 7.96
N ALA A 277 17.49 -26.91 8.24
CA ALA A 277 17.09 -28.15 7.58
C ALA A 277 16.69 -27.93 6.11
N LEU A 278 16.00 -26.83 5.77
CA LEU A 278 15.68 -26.49 4.39
C LEU A 278 16.94 -26.20 3.56
N ASP A 279 17.97 -25.58 4.15
CA ASP A 279 19.26 -25.36 3.49
C ASP A 279 20.00 -26.67 3.19
N ALA A 280 19.84 -27.68 4.04
CA ALA A 280 20.42 -29.01 3.84
C ALA A 280 19.57 -29.94 2.95
N LEU A 281 18.32 -29.57 2.64
CA LEU A 281 17.39 -30.40 1.90
C LEU A 281 17.82 -30.51 0.42
N PRO A 282 18.12 -31.73 -0.09
CA PRO A 282 18.37 -31.92 -1.51
C PRO A 282 17.06 -31.77 -2.29
N ILE A 283 17.03 -30.83 -3.24
CA ILE A 283 15.88 -30.59 -4.13
C ILE A 283 16.38 -30.61 -5.57
N VAL A 284 15.65 -31.33 -6.43
CA VAL A 284 15.84 -31.35 -7.88
C VAL A 284 14.69 -30.58 -8.51
N TRP A 285 15.04 -29.64 -9.39
CA TRP A 285 14.09 -28.77 -10.07
C TRP A 285 13.95 -29.17 -11.54
N ASP A 286 12.72 -29.24 -12.02
CA ASP A 286 12.44 -29.06 -13.45
C ASP A 286 12.53 -27.56 -13.74
N GLU A 287 13.53 -27.15 -14.51
CA GLU A 287 13.80 -25.73 -14.82
C GLU A 287 12.70 -25.10 -15.69
N GLY A 288 11.82 -25.91 -16.29
CA GLY A 288 10.71 -25.44 -17.10
C GLY A 288 11.11 -24.75 -18.41
N PRO A 289 10.14 -24.18 -19.13
CA PRO A 289 10.34 -23.68 -20.49
C PRO A 289 11.11 -22.35 -20.56
N ASN A 290 11.18 -21.59 -19.46
CA ASN A 290 11.70 -20.22 -19.47
C ASN A 290 13.17 -20.09 -19.07
N ARG A 291 13.90 -21.20 -18.90
CA ARG A 291 15.32 -21.23 -18.50
C ARG A 291 16.30 -20.46 -19.41
N GLN A 292 15.86 -20.03 -20.59
CA GLN A 292 16.67 -19.23 -21.53
C GLN A 292 16.35 -17.73 -21.47
N VAL A 293 15.35 -17.32 -20.68
CA VAL A 293 14.96 -15.91 -20.58
C VAL A 293 16.02 -15.12 -19.83
N THR A 294 16.39 -13.96 -20.37
CA THR A 294 17.34 -13.01 -19.78
C THR A 294 16.79 -11.59 -19.84
N SER A 295 17.35 -10.67 -19.06
CA SER A 295 17.06 -9.23 -19.19
C SER A 295 17.28 -8.74 -20.63
N ALA A 296 18.30 -9.26 -21.32
CA ALA A 296 18.59 -8.91 -22.71
C ALA A 296 17.48 -9.37 -23.67
N SER A 297 16.97 -10.61 -23.54
CA SER A 297 15.87 -11.10 -24.38
C SER A 297 14.56 -10.36 -24.09
N ILE A 298 14.30 -10.00 -22.82
CA ILE A 298 13.13 -9.19 -22.44
C ILE A 298 13.25 -7.79 -23.06
N ALA A 299 14.43 -7.15 -22.95
CA ALA A 299 14.66 -5.84 -23.54
C ALA A 299 14.45 -5.82 -25.06
N ALA A 300 14.87 -6.88 -25.77
CA ALA A 300 14.61 -7.03 -27.20
C ALA A 300 13.11 -7.14 -27.52
N MET A 301 12.36 -7.95 -26.77
CA MET A 301 10.90 -8.06 -26.90
C MET A 301 10.19 -6.71 -26.72
N LEU A 302 10.64 -5.90 -25.76
CA LEU A 302 10.08 -4.57 -25.53
C LEU A 302 10.44 -3.59 -26.66
N GLU A 303 11.66 -3.67 -27.19
CA GLU A 303 12.08 -2.85 -28.33
C GLU A 303 11.24 -3.14 -29.58
N GLU A 304 10.97 -4.42 -29.87
CA GLU A 304 10.07 -4.84 -30.95
C GLU A 304 8.67 -4.24 -30.80
N GLY A 305 8.14 -4.17 -29.57
CA GLY A 305 6.84 -3.57 -29.29
C GLY A 305 6.76 -2.07 -29.59
N LEU A 306 7.87 -1.34 -29.54
CA LEU A 306 7.89 0.08 -29.91
C LEU A 306 7.66 0.32 -31.41
N ALA A 307 7.87 -0.68 -32.26
CA ALA A 307 7.67 -0.62 -33.71
C ALA A 307 6.43 -1.38 -34.20
N ALA A 308 5.71 -2.04 -33.29
CA ALA A 308 4.64 -2.95 -33.67
C ALA A 308 3.33 -2.23 -34.00
N ASN A 309 2.48 -2.86 -34.82
CA ASN A 309 1.19 -2.29 -35.21
C ASN A 309 0.06 -2.64 -34.22
N ASP A 310 0.28 -3.63 -33.35
CA ASP A 310 -0.67 -4.07 -32.33
C ASP A 310 -0.50 -3.25 -31.04
N ALA A 311 -1.27 -2.17 -30.90
CA ALA A 311 -1.26 -1.34 -29.70
C ALA A 311 -2.68 -0.98 -29.25
N PHE A 312 -2.88 -0.94 -27.93
CA PHE A 312 -4.09 -0.41 -27.33
C PHE A 312 -3.94 1.10 -27.14
N VAL A 313 -4.97 1.86 -27.51
CA VAL A 313 -4.95 3.33 -27.39
C VAL A 313 -5.55 3.73 -26.04
N GLY A 314 -4.76 4.41 -25.21
CA GLY A 314 -5.21 4.95 -23.92
C GLY A 314 -5.69 6.40 -24.02
N ALA A 315 -5.10 7.20 -24.92
CA ALA A 315 -5.53 8.56 -25.20
C ALA A 315 -5.30 8.92 -26.67
N ARG A 316 -6.26 9.64 -27.26
CA ARG A 316 -6.15 10.21 -28.61
C ARG A 316 -6.86 11.56 -28.66
N GLN A 317 -6.20 12.54 -29.26
CA GLN A 317 -6.73 13.87 -29.55
C GLN A 317 -6.17 14.30 -30.92
N GLY A 318 -6.99 14.82 -31.82
CA GLY A 318 -6.52 15.20 -33.16
C GLY A 318 -5.89 14.04 -33.95
N ASP A 319 -4.95 14.35 -34.84
CA ASP A 319 -4.24 13.39 -35.71
C ASP A 319 -2.71 13.53 -35.55
N ALA A 320 -2.18 12.93 -34.48
CA ALA A 320 -0.75 12.98 -34.18
C ALA A 320 0.10 12.36 -35.29
N ASP A 321 -0.35 11.25 -35.89
CA ASP A 321 0.38 10.51 -36.92
C ASP A 321 0.60 11.37 -38.18
N ALA A 322 -0.45 12.05 -38.64
CA ALA A 322 -0.37 12.95 -39.79
C ALA A 322 0.55 14.15 -39.54
N VAL A 323 0.42 14.80 -38.37
CA VAL A 323 1.22 15.99 -38.03
C VAL A 323 2.69 15.63 -37.84
N LEU A 324 2.99 14.54 -37.14
CA LEU A 324 4.37 14.07 -36.94
C LEU A 324 5.04 13.72 -38.27
N SER A 325 4.31 13.09 -39.21
CA SER A 325 4.85 12.73 -40.53
C SER A 325 5.16 13.94 -41.41
N ALA A 326 4.42 15.04 -41.23
CA ALA A 326 4.60 16.29 -41.98
C ALA A 326 5.53 17.30 -41.30
N ALA A 327 5.92 17.07 -40.04
CA ALA A 327 6.67 18.04 -39.24
C ALA A 327 8.10 18.22 -39.77
N ALA A 328 8.49 19.48 -40.00
CA ALA A 328 9.86 19.83 -40.37
C ALA A 328 10.87 19.62 -39.21
N ARG A 329 10.38 19.61 -37.97
CA ARG A 329 11.18 19.45 -36.76
C ARG A 329 10.50 18.50 -35.78
N THR A 330 11.18 17.39 -35.51
CA THR A 330 10.76 16.42 -34.49
C THR A 330 11.88 16.18 -33.48
N VAL A 331 11.50 15.84 -32.26
CA VAL A 331 12.39 15.31 -31.22
C VAL A 331 11.89 13.92 -30.89
N THR A 332 12.80 12.95 -30.81
CA THR A 332 12.46 11.57 -30.44
C THR A 332 13.41 11.09 -29.34
N ALA A 333 12.84 10.46 -28.31
CA ALA A 333 13.60 9.84 -27.23
C ALA A 333 12.99 8.47 -26.90
N THR A 334 13.84 7.53 -26.48
CA THR A 334 13.41 6.22 -25.96
C THR A 334 13.94 6.07 -24.54
N TYR A 335 13.05 5.71 -23.63
CA TYR A 335 13.31 5.52 -22.21
C TYR A 335 13.08 4.06 -21.81
N ALA A 336 13.73 3.62 -20.74
CA ALA A 336 13.47 2.30 -20.14
C ALA A 336 13.45 2.36 -18.61
N PHE A 337 12.56 1.55 -18.02
CA PHE A 337 12.42 1.40 -16.58
C PHE A 337 12.61 -0.09 -16.21
N PRO A 338 13.46 -0.42 -15.22
CA PRO A 338 13.79 -1.81 -14.89
C PRO A 338 12.70 -2.46 -14.03
N TYR A 339 12.81 -3.77 -13.80
CA TYR A 339 12.00 -4.41 -12.76
C TYR A 339 12.37 -3.85 -11.38
N GLN A 340 11.39 -3.70 -10.50
CA GLN A 340 11.61 -3.33 -9.10
C GLN A 340 11.01 -4.36 -8.15
N ASN A 341 11.68 -4.61 -7.04
CA ASN A 341 11.12 -5.36 -5.92
C ASN A 341 10.54 -4.40 -4.87
N HIS A 342 9.51 -4.85 -4.15
CA HIS A 342 8.92 -4.13 -3.03
C HIS A 342 9.85 -4.03 -1.83
N ALA A 343 10.68 -5.05 -1.63
CA ALA A 343 11.66 -5.17 -0.55
C ALA A 343 11.08 -4.74 0.82
N THR A 344 9.90 -5.24 1.18
CA THR A 344 9.25 -4.88 2.46
C THR A 344 10.12 -5.30 3.62
N MET A 345 10.36 -4.45 4.62
CA MET A 345 11.26 -4.77 5.75
C MET A 345 10.89 -6.07 6.46
N GLU A 346 9.60 -6.34 6.63
CA GLU A 346 9.08 -7.64 7.06
C GLU A 346 8.84 -8.55 5.82
N PRO A 347 9.59 -9.65 5.64
CA PRO A 347 9.36 -10.63 4.57
C PRO A 347 7.96 -11.27 4.65
N MET A 348 7.51 -11.87 3.54
CA MET A 348 6.20 -12.53 3.51
C MET A 348 6.06 -13.58 4.61
N ASN A 349 4.93 -13.51 5.32
CA ASN A 349 4.63 -14.40 6.43
C ASN A 349 3.12 -14.46 6.68
N ALA A 350 2.67 -15.59 7.23
CA ALA A 350 1.32 -15.80 7.74
C ALA A 350 1.34 -16.94 8.76
N THR A 351 0.44 -16.89 9.75
CA THR A 351 0.25 -17.99 10.70
C THR A 351 -1.12 -18.60 10.50
N ALA A 352 -1.19 -19.91 10.30
CA ALA A 352 -2.44 -20.63 10.08
C ALA A 352 -2.68 -21.71 11.14
N LEU A 353 -3.92 -21.85 11.58
CA LEU A 353 -4.41 -22.96 12.38
C LEU A 353 -5.54 -23.64 11.61
N TYR A 354 -5.34 -24.90 11.26
CA TYR A 354 -6.29 -25.66 10.45
C TYR A 354 -6.78 -26.91 11.18
N THR A 355 -8.08 -27.17 11.10
CA THR A 355 -8.72 -28.48 11.29
C THR A 355 -9.65 -28.75 10.10
N PRO A 356 -10.13 -29.99 9.93
CA PRO A 356 -11.13 -30.29 8.89
C PRO A 356 -12.44 -29.49 9.01
N GLU A 357 -12.70 -28.86 10.15
CA GLU A 357 -13.93 -28.09 10.43
C GLU A 357 -13.69 -26.57 10.45
N ARG A 358 -12.45 -26.09 10.56
CA ARG A 358 -12.14 -24.67 10.74
C ARG A 358 -10.75 -24.27 10.27
N CYS A 359 -10.63 -23.07 9.71
CA CYS A 359 -9.34 -22.46 9.36
C CYS A 359 -9.24 -21.04 9.92
N GLU A 360 -8.19 -20.76 10.70
CA GLU A 360 -7.88 -19.40 11.18
C GLU A 360 -6.54 -18.96 10.62
N VAL A 361 -6.45 -17.72 10.17
CA VAL A 361 -5.20 -17.13 9.68
C VAL A 361 -4.94 -15.76 10.30
N TRP A 362 -3.78 -15.60 10.93
CA TRP A 362 -3.25 -14.29 11.34
C TRP A 362 -2.27 -13.80 10.28
N VAL A 363 -2.53 -12.63 9.70
CA VAL A 363 -1.84 -12.20 8.48
C VAL A 363 -1.57 -10.68 8.42
N PRO A 364 -0.31 -10.27 8.18
CA PRO A 364 0.02 -8.90 7.81
C PRO A 364 -0.35 -8.66 6.34
N THR A 365 -1.58 -8.19 6.08
CA THR A 365 -2.14 -8.06 4.72
C THR A 365 -2.62 -6.65 4.40
N GLN A 366 -2.52 -6.25 3.14
CA GLN A 366 -3.21 -5.05 2.62
C GLN A 366 -4.67 -5.34 2.27
N ASN A 367 -5.09 -6.61 2.13
CA ASN A 367 -6.42 -6.97 1.67
C ASN A 367 -6.98 -8.15 2.46
N GLY A 368 -7.70 -7.85 3.55
CA GLY A 368 -8.27 -8.87 4.44
C GLY A 368 -9.32 -9.77 3.77
N GLU A 369 -10.14 -9.24 2.87
CA GLU A 369 -11.14 -10.04 2.12
C GLU A 369 -10.46 -11.02 1.15
N ALA A 370 -9.39 -10.59 0.46
CA ALA A 370 -8.63 -11.49 -0.40
C ALA A 370 -7.88 -12.56 0.40
N SER A 371 -7.32 -12.22 1.57
CA SER A 371 -6.72 -13.21 2.47
C SER A 371 -7.75 -14.22 2.97
N LEU A 372 -8.98 -13.79 3.29
CA LEU A 372 -10.06 -14.70 3.69
C LEU A 372 -10.46 -15.65 2.57
N ALA A 373 -10.61 -15.14 1.34
CA ALA A 373 -10.88 -15.97 0.18
C ALA A 373 -9.75 -16.99 -0.08
N ALA A 374 -8.49 -16.56 -0.01
CA ALA A 374 -7.33 -17.43 -0.18
C ALA A 374 -7.23 -18.50 0.92
N ALA A 375 -7.57 -18.15 2.17
CA ALA A 375 -7.59 -19.09 3.28
C ALA A 375 -8.67 -20.17 3.09
N ALA A 376 -9.89 -19.78 2.70
CA ALA A 376 -10.98 -20.70 2.42
C ALA A 376 -10.67 -21.64 1.23
N GLU A 377 -10.12 -21.08 0.15
CA GLU A 377 -9.69 -21.83 -1.04
C GLU A 377 -8.64 -22.90 -0.67
N ALA A 378 -7.56 -22.51 -0.01
CA ALA A 378 -6.47 -23.44 0.36
C ALA A 378 -6.91 -24.47 1.41
N ALA A 379 -7.78 -24.06 2.35
CA ALA A 379 -8.34 -24.95 3.35
C ALA A 379 -9.24 -26.02 2.70
N GLY A 380 -9.93 -25.67 1.62
CA GLY A 380 -10.99 -26.48 1.03
C GLY A 380 -12.27 -26.43 1.88
N LEU A 381 -12.51 -25.31 2.57
CA LEU A 381 -13.65 -25.12 3.48
C LEU A 381 -14.55 -23.98 2.99
N PRO A 382 -15.87 -24.04 3.26
CA PRO A 382 -16.75 -22.88 3.16
C PRO A 382 -16.17 -21.66 3.89
N VAL A 383 -16.35 -20.47 3.33
CA VAL A 383 -15.81 -19.22 3.90
C VAL A 383 -16.35 -18.94 5.32
N GLN A 384 -17.54 -19.43 5.66
CA GLN A 384 -18.13 -19.31 7.00
C GLN A 384 -17.40 -20.14 8.07
N GLN A 385 -16.57 -21.10 7.66
CA GLN A 385 -15.70 -21.87 8.54
C GLN A 385 -14.28 -21.30 8.61
N CYS A 386 -14.04 -20.13 8.00
CA CYS A 386 -12.74 -19.49 7.94
C CYS A 386 -12.76 -18.13 8.65
N GLU A 387 -11.66 -17.81 9.33
CA GLU A 387 -11.46 -16.52 9.99
C GLU A 387 -10.10 -15.93 9.62
N VAL A 388 -10.05 -14.60 9.46
CA VAL A 388 -8.81 -13.88 9.18
C VAL A 388 -8.61 -12.76 10.17
N HIS A 389 -7.53 -12.86 10.93
CA HIS A 389 -7.09 -11.82 11.85
C HIS A 389 -6.04 -10.95 11.15
N LYS A 390 -6.45 -9.74 10.77
CA LYS A 390 -5.51 -8.72 10.32
C LYS A 390 -4.60 -8.31 11.47
N ILE A 391 -3.32 -8.28 11.20
CA ILE A 391 -2.30 -7.75 12.11
C ILE A 391 -1.47 -6.68 11.40
N HIS A 392 -0.75 -5.87 12.18
CA HIS A 392 0.14 -4.85 11.61
C HIS A 392 1.20 -5.49 10.70
N LEU A 393 1.59 -4.76 9.66
CA LEU A 393 2.56 -5.21 8.66
C LEU A 393 3.78 -4.29 8.60
N GLY A 394 4.97 -4.88 8.48
CA GLY A 394 6.26 -4.20 8.35
C GLY A 394 6.56 -3.80 6.89
N GLY A 395 5.64 -3.04 6.30
CA GLY A 395 5.68 -2.63 4.90
C GLY A 395 4.85 -3.54 3.99
N GLY A 396 4.25 -2.94 2.95
CA GLY A 396 3.43 -3.65 1.97
C GLY A 396 3.77 -3.25 0.55
N PHE A 397 3.79 -1.95 0.27
CA PHE A 397 4.17 -1.35 -1.02
C PHE A 397 3.49 -1.96 -2.26
N GLY A 398 2.39 -2.70 -2.05
CA GLY A 398 1.63 -3.43 -3.07
C GLY A 398 1.86 -4.95 -3.08
N ARG A 399 2.97 -5.46 -2.53
CA ARG A 399 3.28 -6.91 -2.42
C ARG A 399 2.20 -7.70 -1.68
N ARG A 400 1.69 -7.13 -0.58
CA ARG A 400 0.70 -7.74 0.33
C ARG A 400 -0.75 -7.46 -0.10
N GLY A 401 -0.94 -6.88 -1.28
CA GLY A 401 -2.24 -6.48 -1.83
C GLY A 401 -3.01 -7.61 -2.50
N ASN A 402 -2.68 -7.90 -3.75
CA ASN A 402 -3.44 -8.85 -4.57
C ASN A 402 -2.87 -10.27 -4.50
N PHE A 403 -1.55 -10.43 -4.45
CA PHE A 403 -0.94 -11.74 -4.26
C PHE A 403 -1.19 -12.19 -2.81
N GLN A 404 -1.76 -13.39 -2.69
CA GLN A 404 -2.09 -14.06 -1.42
C GLN A 404 -1.47 -15.47 -1.39
N ASP A 405 -0.36 -15.63 -2.12
CA ASP A 405 0.47 -16.82 -2.20
C ASP A 405 0.94 -17.28 -0.81
N TYR A 406 1.48 -16.37 -0.01
CA TYR A 406 1.93 -16.65 1.35
C TYR A 406 0.81 -17.11 2.29
N VAL A 407 -0.44 -16.68 2.07
CA VAL A 407 -1.61 -17.17 2.82
C VAL A 407 -1.96 -18.60 2.40
N ARG A 408 -2.03 -18.86 1.08
CA ARG A 408 -2.31 -20.22 0.57
C ARG A 408 -1.26 -21.21 1.03
N GLN A 409 0.02 -20.84 0.92
CA GLN A 409 1.15 -21.66 1.37
C GLN A 409 1.06 -21.95 2.87
N ALA A 410 0.81 -20.95 3.72
CA ALA A 410 0.69 -21.16 5.16
C ALA A 410 -0.44 -22.14 5.52
N VAL A 411 -1.60 -22.01 4.87
CA VAL A 411 -2.74 -22.92 5.07
C VAL A 411 -2.41 -24.33 4.56
N SER A 412 -1.84 -24.47 3.35
CA SER A 412 -1.42 -25.76 2.79
C SER A 412 -0.41 -26.50 3.67
N ILE A 413 0.52 -25.76 4.29
CA ILE A 413 1.47 -26.31 5.26
C ILE A 413 0.77 -26.72 6.55
N ALA A 414 -0.11 -25.87 7.10
CA ALA A 414 -0.84 -26.17 8.34
C ALA A 414 -1.76 -27.41 8.21
N LYS A 415 -2.27 -27.69 7.01
CA LYS A 415 -3.04 -28.92 6.72
C LYS A 415 -2.26 -30.21 6.98
N GLN A 416 -0.93 -30.17 6.96
CA GLN A 416 -0.09 -31.34 7.24
C GLN A 416 0.04 -31.64 8.74
N VAL A 417 -0.34 -30.70 9.61
CA VAL A 417 -0.32 -30.84 11.08
C VAL A 417 -1.60 -30.28 11.73
N PRO A 418 -2.78 -30.86 11.43
CA PRO A 418 -4.06 -30.32 11.91
C PRO A 418 -4.10 -30.11 13.43
N GLY A 419 -4.73 -29.02 13.86
CA GLY A 419 -4.83 -28.63 15.26
C GLY A 419 -3.58 -27.97 15.86
N THR A 420 -2.50 -27.83 15.08
CA THR A 420 -1.28 -27.13 15.50
C THR A 420 -1.12 -25.83 14.71
N PRO A 421 -0.94 -24.66 15.35
CA PRO A 421 -0.65 -23.42 14.63
C PRO A 421 0.72 -23.51 13.93
N VAL A 422 0.79 -23.11 12.67
CA VAL A 422 2.04 -23.05 11.90
C VAL A 422 2.26 -21.65 11.35
N LYS A 423 3.38 -21.02 11.73
CA LYS A 423 3.83 -19.75 11.16
C LYS A 423 4.78 -20.00 10.01
N LEU A 424 4.34 -19.69 8.79
CA LEU A 424 5.22 -19.59 7.63
C LEU A 424 5.92 -18.23 7.63
N MET A 425 7.23 -18.24 7.46
CA MET A 425 8.03 -17.04 7.24
C MET A 425 9.09 -17.31 6.15
N TRP A 426 9.01 -16.51 5.10
CA TRP A 426 10.01 -16.49 4.02
C TRP A 426 11.32 -15.89 4.54
N SER A 427 12.45 -16.33 3.99
CA SER A 427 13.70 -15.58 4.18
C SER A 427 13.69 -14.31 3.31
N ARG A 428 14.65 -13.41 3.51
CA ARG A 428 14.80 -12.23 2.65
C ARG A 428 15.10 -12.65 1.20
N GLU A 429 15.97 -13.63 1.03
CA GLU A 429 16.37 -14.17 -0.26
C GLU A 429 15.16 -14.75 -1.00
N GLU A 430 14.33 -15.52 -0.30
CA GLU A 430 13.08 -16.04 -0.85
C GLU A 430 12.11 -14.91 -1.27
N ASP A 431 11.96 -13.88 -0.44
CA ASP A 431 11.12 -12.69 -0.71
C ASP A 431 11.61 -11.88 -1.92
N MET A 432 12.93 -11.78 -2.09
CA MET A 432 13.55 -11.08 -3.20
C MET A 432 13.46 -11.86 -4.51
N LEU A 433 13.67 -13.17 -4.48
CA LEU A 433 13.66 -14.06 -5.66
C LEU A 433 12.25 -14.44 -6.14
N HIS A 434 11.26 -14.44 -5.24
CA HIS A 434 9.88 -14.84 -5.54
C HIS A 434 8.87 -13.70 -5.28
N GLY A 435 9.34 -12.46 -5.40
CA GLY A 435 8.48 -11.28 -5.38
C GLY A 435 7.48 -11.25 -6.55
N ALA A 436 6.60 -10.26 -6.51
CA ALA A 436 5.83 -9.84 -7.69
C ALA A 436 6.40 -8.51 -8.17
N TYR A 437 7.08 -8.50 -9.30
CA TYR A 437 7.96 -7.39 -9.65
C TYR A 437 7.19 -6.26 -10.32
N HIS A 438 7.50 -5.01 -10.00
CA HIS A 438 7.05 -3.91 -10.85
C HIS A 438 7.57 -4.14 -12.27
N PRO A 439 6.72 -4.10 -13.31
CA PRO A 439 7.13 -4.54 -14.63
C PRO A 439 8.17 -3.61 -15.26
N THR A 440 9.14 -4.20 -15.95
CA THR A 440 10.00 -3.45 -16.86
C THR A 440 9.20 -2.95 -18.07
N THR A 441 9.47 -1.72 -18.51
CA THR A 441 8.82 -1.12 -19.67
C THR A 441 9.85 -0.32 -20.48
N ARG A 442 9.59 -0.17 -21.79
CA ARG A 442 10.23 0.83 -22.65
C ARG A 442 9.18 1.80 -23.14
N CYS A 443 9.59 3.04 -23.39
CA CYS A 443 8.70 4.05 -23.93
C CYS A 443 9.41 4.88 -24.99
N ARG A 444 8.79 5.06 -26.16
CA ARG A 444 9.25 5.99 -27.19
C ARG A 444 8.32 7.18 -27.25
N LEU A 445 8.88 8.39 -27.15
CA LEU A 445 8.15 9.62 -27.36
C LEU A 445 8.69 10.34 -28.58
N THR A 446 7.79 10.86 -29.40
CA THR A 446 8.10 11.75 -30.52
C THR A 446 7.22 12.99 -30.42
N GLY A 447 7.84 14.16 -30.39
CA GLY A 447 7.15 15.46 -30.38
C GLY A 447 7.51 16.29 -31.61
N ALA A 448 6.53 16.95 -32.21
CA ALA A 448 6.74 17.93 -33.28
C ALA A 448 6.76 19.35 -32.72
N LEU A 449 7.75 20.14 -33.14
CA LEU A 449 7.84 21.56 -32.81
C LEU A 449 7.62 22.39 -34.07
N ASP A 450 6.80 23.43 -34.00
CA ASP A 450 6.71 24.43 -35.07
C ASP A 450 7.90 25.41 -35.06
N ALA A 451 7.88 26.38 -35.97
CA ALA A 451 8.94 27.38 -36.11
C ALA A 451 9.09 28.29 -34.88
N ASP A 452 8.03 28.45 -34.08
CA ASP A 452 8.01 29.24 -32.85
C ASP A 452 8.36 28.39 -31.62
N GLY A 453 8.68 27.11 -31.80
CA GLY A 453 9.01 26.18 -30.72
C GLY A 453 7.79 25.63 -29.97
N ASN A 454 6.58 25.73 -30.53
CA ASN A 454 5.38 25.17 -29.91
C ASN A 454 5.25 23.68 -30.20
N LEU A 455 4.83 22.91 -29.20
CA LEU A 455 4.49 21.50 -29.37
C LEU A 455 3.16 21.35 -30.12
N THR A 456 3.21 20.83 -31.34
CA THR A 456 2.03 20.68 -32.21
C THR A 456 1.50 19.26 -32.25
N ALA A 457 2.35 18.27 -31.99
CA ALA A 457 1.95 16.87 -31.84
C ALA A 457 2.85 16.12 -30.86
N LEU A 458 2.29 15.11 -30.19
CA LEU A 458 2.99 14.20 -29.30
C LEU A 458 2.46 12.76 -29.51
N HIS A 459 3.37 11.83 -29.81
CA HIS A 459 3.10 10.40 -29.74
C HIS A 459 3.95 9.76 -28.64
N MET A 460 3.31 9.03 -27.74
CA MET A 460 3.94 8.23 -26.69
C MET A 460 3.53 6.76 -26.84
N ARG A 461 4.48 5.92 -27.23
CA ARG A 461 4.32 4.47 -27.34
C ARG A 461 4.99 3.78 -26.15
N ILE A 462 4.21 3.11 -25.32
CA ILE A 462 4.71 2.25 -24.25
C ILE A 462 4.80 0.82 -24.80
N SER A 463 5.89 0.11 -24.53
CA SER A 463 5.97 -1.34 -24.67
C SER A 463 6.33 -1.97 -23.34
N GLY A 464 5.51 -2.90 -22.87
CA GLY A 464 5.68 -3.45 -21.53
C GLY A 464 4.60 -4.40 -21.10
N GLN A 465 4.83 -5.00 -19.94
CA GLN A 465 3.96 -5.99 -19.34
C GLN A 465 2.71 -5.37 -18.73
N SER A 466 1.58 -6.05 -18.89
CA SER A 466 0.35 -5.72 -18.16
C SER A 466 0.42 -6.28 -16.74
N ILE A 467 0.12 -5.42 -15.76
CA ILE A 467 -0.06 -5.85 -14.37
C ILE A 467 -1.41 -6.57 -14.23
N LEU A 468 -2.48 -6.02 -14.81
CA LEU A 468 -3.81 -6.59 -14.66
C LEU A 468 -3.96 -7.97 -15.30
N ALA A 469 -3.28 -8.25 -16.41
CA ALA A 469 -3.31 -9.55 -17.06
C ALA A 469 -2.87 -10.70 -16.15
N ALA A 470 -1.99 -10.45 -15.17
CA ALA A 470 -1.61 -11.45 -14.17
C ALA A 470 -2.40 -11.30 -12.86
N VAL A 471 -2.56 -10.07 -12.37
CA VAL A 471 -2.97 -9.81 -10.99
C VAL A 471 -4.49 -9.74 -10.83
N ARG A 472 -5.20 -9.33 -11.87
CA ARG A 472 -6.66 -9.16 -11.88
C ARG A 472 -7.20 -9.10 -13.32
N PRO A 473 -7.23 -10.23 -14.06
CA PRO A 473 -7.61 -10.24 -15.48
C PRO A 473 -9.00 -9.68 -15.75
N GLN A 474 -9.93 -9.85 -14.80
CA GLN A 474 -11.28 -9.28 -14.86
C GLN A 474 -11.32 -7.74 -14.83
N GLY A 475 -10.20 -7.09 -14.50
CA GLY A 475 -10.05 -5.63 -14.57
C GLY A 475 -9.63 -5.11 -15.95
N MET A 476 -9.29 -5.99 -16.89
CA MET A 476 -8.94 -5.60 -18.25
C MET A 476 -10.18 -5.15 -19.03
N GLN A 477 -9.99 -4.20 -19.95
CA GLN A 477 -11.07 -3.60 -20.74
C GLN A 477 -10.83 -3.89 -22.22
N ASN A 478 -11.64 -4.76 -22.83
CA ASN A 478 -11.47 -5.16 -24.24
C ASN A 478 -10.04 -5.64 -24.59
N GLY A 479 -9.39 -6.36 -23.66
CA GLY A 479 -8.01 -6.82 -23.81
C GLY A 479 -6.92 -5.80 -23.45
N MET A 480 -7.29 -4.55 -23.14
CA MET A 480 -6.39 -3.49 -22.68
C MET A 480 -6.23 -3.52 -21.15
N ASP A 481 -5.04 -3.20 -20.66
CA ASP A 481 -4.79 -2.84 -19.27
C ASP A 481 -4.91 -1.32 -19.09
N PRO A 482 -6.02 -0.78 -18.55
CA PRO A 482 -6.14 0.66 -18.34
C PRO A 482 -5.13 1.22 -17.33
N VAL A 483 -4.55 0.39 -16.46
CA VAL A 483 -3.63 0.84 -15.41
C VAL A 483 -2.27 1.24 -16.01
N VAL A 484 -1.92 0.79 -17.22
CA VAL A 484 -0.68 1.22 -17.89
C VAL A 484 -0.67 2.73 -18.22
N PHE A 485 -1.86 3.34 -18.36
CA PHE A 485 -2.02 4.74 -18.77
C PHE A 485 -2.19 5.73 -17.61
N GLN A 486 -1.85 5.34 -16.38
CA GLN A 486 -1.90 6.23 -15.22
C GLN A 486 -1.10 7.51 -15.47
N GLY A 487 -1.77 8.66 -15.31
CA GLY A 487 -1.19 9.99 -15.54
C GLY A 487 -1.15 10.42 -17.01
N LEU A 488 -1.64 9.60 -17.94
CA LEU A 488 -1.52 9.82 -19.39
C LEU A 488 -2.86 9.94 -20.13
N VAL A 489 -3.97 9.64 -19.46
CA VAL A 489 -5.32 9.78 -20.03
C VAL A 489 -5.81 11.24 -19.96
N LEU A 490 -6.82 11.58 -20.76
CA LEU A 490 -7.33 12.97 -20.84
C LEU A 490 -8.23 13.37 -19.66
N SER A 491 -8.75 12.41 -18.90
CA SER A 491 -9.50 12.63 -17.68
C SER A 491 -9.54 11.38 -16.81
N GLY A 492 -9.74 11.56 -15.51
CA GLY A 492 -9.97 10.47 -14.57
C GLY A 492 -9.24 10.66 -13.25
N THR A 493 -9.79 10.08 -12.19
CA THR A 493 -9.25 10.23 -10.83
C THR A 493 -7.93 9.48 -10.66
N GLU A 494 -7.70 8.37 -11.36
CA GLU A 494 -6.47 7.58 -11.19
C GLU A 494 -5.25 8.20 -11.86
N GLY A 495 -5.46 9.17 -12.76
CA GLY A 495 -4.41 10.01 -13.33
C GLY A 495 -4.92 10.75 -14.56
N THR A 496 -4.37 11.93 -14.83
CA THR A 496 -4.73 12.75 -15.99
C THR A 496 -3.47 13.44 -16.51
N LEU A 497 -3.33 13.52 -17.84
CA LEU A 497 -2.23 14.25 -18.48
C LEU A 497 -2.40 15.75 -18.21
N GLY A 498 -1.38 16.35 -17.60
CA GLY A 498 -1.37 17.77 -17.22
C GLY A 498 -1.05 18.76 -18.33
N TYR A 499 -1.07 18.32 -19.59
CA TYR A 499 -0.64 19.11 -20.75
C TYR A 499 -1.68 19.06 -21.86
N THR A 500 -1.98 20.23 -22.42
CA THR A 500 -2.79 20.33 -23.64
C THR A 500 -1.89 20.19 -24.86
N VAL A 501 -2.13 19.14 -25.66
CA VAL A 501 -1.50 18.93 -26.97
C VAL A 501 -2.61 18.66 -27.98
N ASP A 502 -2.69 19.46 -29.04
CA ASP A 502 -3.81 19.40 -30.00
C ASP A 502 -3.84 18.09 -30.80
N ASN A 503 -2.67 17.48 -31.00
CA ASN A 503 -2.52 16.20 -31.68
C ASN A 503 -1.76 15.23 -30.78
N LEU A 504 -2.48 14.41 -30.01
CA LEU A 504 -1.94 13.47 -29.04
C LEU A 504 -2.29 12.03 -29.44
N LEU A 505 -1.31 11.15 -29.33
CA LEU A 505 -1.52 9.70 -29.28
C LEU A 505 -0.73 9.11 -28.11
N VAL A 506 -1.41 8.37 -27.24
CA VAL A 506 -0.79 7.54 -26.20
C VAL A 506 -1.30 6.12 -26.35
N ASP A 507 -0.39 5.19 -26.58
CA ASP A 507 -0.72 3.80 -26.84
C ASP A 507 0.27 2.81 -26.22
N HIS A 508 -0.17 1.56 -26.06
CA HIS A 508 0.55 0.50 -25.37
C HIS A 508 0.60 -0.77 -26.22
N ALA A 509 1.81 -1.15 -26.62
CA ALA A 509 2.10 -2.48 -27.16
C ALA A 509 2.37 -3.44 -26.00
N MET A 510 1.35 -4.20 -25.61
CA MET A 510 1.43 -5.13 -24.49
C MET A 510 2.41 -6.28 -24.81
N ARG A 511 3.42 -6.48 -23.94
CA ARG A 511 4.44 -7.53 -24.04
C ARG A 511 4.60 -8.18 -22.67
N ASN A 512 4.16 -9.44 -22.53
CA ASN A 512 4.08 -10.12 -21.24
C ASN A 512 5.15 -11.22 -21.14
N PRO A 513 6.39 -10.90 -20.72
CA PRO A 513 7.39 -11.92 -20.39
C PRO A 513 6.93 -12.79 -19.19
N PRO A 514 7.55 -13.94 -18.95
CA PRO A 514 7.10 -14.90 -17.93
C PRO A 514 7.44 -14.51 -16.48
N ILE A 515 7.85 -13.27 -16.24
CA ILE A 515 8.14 -12.75 -14.89
C ILE A 515 6.84 -12.27 -14.25
N PRO A 516 6.45 -12.71 -13.04
CA PRO A 516 5.21 -12.27 -12.39
C PRO A 516 5.19 -10.75 -12.13
N PRO A 517 4.28 -9.97 -12.74
CA PRO A 517 4.18 -8.54 -12.48
C PRO A 517 3.35 -8.25 -11.22
N GLY A 518 3.67 -7.16 -10.52
CA GLY A 518 2.98 -6.73 -9.32
C GLY A 518 2.82 -5.22 -9.23
N PHE A 519 1.81 -4.79 -8.46
CA PHE A 519 1.67 -3.39 -8.08
C PHE A 519 2.80 -3.03 -7.12
N TRP A 520 3.65 -2.08 -7.50
CA TRP A 520 4.65 -1.45 -6.62
C TRP A 520 4.21 -0.01 -6.33
N ARG A 521 4.59 0.59 -5.20
CA ARG A 521 4.10 1.91 -4.78
C ARG A 521 4.23 2.96 -5.91
N GLY A 522 3.11 3.58 -6.31
CA GLY A 522 3.04 4.51 -7.47
C GLY A 522 2.59 3.83 -8.77
N VAL A 523 2.57 2.50 -8.79
CA VAL A 523 2.10 1.64 -9.89
C VAL A 523 2.75 2.07 -11.20
N ASN A 524 2.00 2.44 -12.23
CA ASN A 524 2.56 2.85 -13.51
C ASN A 524 2.79 4.36 -13.60
N LEU A 525 2.33 5.13 -12.61
CA LEU A 525 2.52 6.58 -12.56
C LEU A 525 4.02 6.93 -12.52
N ASN A 526 4.85 6.10 -11.88
CA ASN A 526 6.27 6.36 -11.69
C ASN A 526 7.04 6.45 -13.01
N GLN A 527 7.03 5.38 -13.81
CA GLN A 527 7.72 5.38 -15.08
C GLN A 527 7.07 6.34 -16.07
N ASN A 528 5.74 6.50 -16.02
CA ASN A 528 5.02 7.42 -16.90
C ASN A 528 5.41 8.88 -16.62
N ALA A 529 5.53 9.27 -15.34
CA ALA A 529 6.03 10.58 -14.93
C ALA A 529 7.47 10.79 -15.39
N LEU A 530 8.34 9.80 -15.22
CA LEU A 530 9.72 9.87 -15.71
C LEU A 530 9.76 10.15 -17.21
N TYR A 531 9.02 9.35 -18.00
CA TYR A 531 9.00 9.45 -19.45
C TYR A 531 8.48 10.82 -19.93
N VAL A 532 7.33 11.25 -19.41
CA VAL A 532 6.70 12.50 -19.83
C VAL A 532 7.52 13.70 -19.36
N GLU A 533 7.90 13.76 -18.08
CA GLU A 533 8.53 14.97 -17.53
C GLU A 533 9.99 15.14 -17.98
N CYS A 534 10.72 14.06 -18.24
CA CYS A 534 12.05 14.19 -18.86
C CYS A 534 11.93 14.61 -20.33
N PHE A 535 10.94 14.06 -21.06
CA PHE A 535 10.76 14.42 -22.48
C PHE A 535 10.23 15.85 -22.67
N MET A 536 9.36 16.33 -21.78
CA MET A 536 8.93 17.74 -21.78
C MET A 536 10.12 18.69 -21.55
N ASP A 537 11.08 18.29 -20.72
CA ASP A 537 12.31 19.04 -20.54
C ASP A 537 13.19 19.04 -21.79
N GLU A 538 13.30 17.90 -22.49
CA GLU A 538 14.00 17.79 -23.78
C GLU A 538 13.35 18.65 -24.88
N LEU A 539 12.01 18.67 -24.95
CA LEU A 539 11.27 19.52 -25.87
C LEU A 539 11.48 21.01 -25.59
N ALA A 540 11.48 21.41 -24.32
CA ALA A 540 11.77 22.80 -23.92
C ALA A 540 13.17 23.24 -24.38
N HIS A 541 14.18 22.40 -24.14
CA HIS A 541 15.55 22.67 -24.58
C HIS A 541 15.68 22.71 -26.09
N ALA A 542 15.02 21.80 -26.82
CA ALA A 542 14.97 21.87 -28.27
C ALA A 542 14.31 23.18 -28.73
N ALA A 543 13.19 23.59 -28.12
CA ALA A 543 12.53 24.86 -28.43
C ALA A 543 13.38 26.09 -28.06
N GLY A 544 14.43 25.95 -27.26
CA GLY A 544 15.21 27.07 -26.72
C GLY A 544 14.43 27.88 -25.68
N VAL A 545 13.48 27.24 -24.99
CA VAL A 545 12.59 27.85 -24.01
C VAL A 545 12.92 27.29 -22.62
N ASP A 546 12.84 28.14 -21.60
CA ASP A 546 12.96 27.71 -20.20
C ASP A 546 11.97 26.56 -19.88
N PRO A 547 12.41 25.49 -19.19
CA PRO A 547 11.56 24.33 -18.91
C PRO A 547 10.28 24.62 -18.11
N LEU A 548 10.28 25.61 -17.22
CA LEU A 548 9.10 26.03 -16.48
C LEU A 548 8.13 26.80 -17.39
N ALA A 549 8.66 27.76 -18.16
CA ALA A 549 7.88 28.54 -19.13
C ALA A 549 7.21 27.65 -20.20
N PHE A 550 7.92 26.63 -20.70
CA PHE A 550 7.39 25.67 -21.65
C PHE A 550 6.19 24.89 -21.08
N ARG A 551 6.31 24.39 -19.84
CA ARG A 551 5.22 23.69 -19.14
C ARG A 551 4.04 24.61 -18.84
N ARG A 552 4.29 25.83 -18.35
CA ARG A 552 3.25 26.86 -18.11
C ARG A 552 2.34 27.05 -19.32
N LYS A 553 2.92 27.14 -20.52
CA LYS A 553 2.16 27.29 -21.77
C LYS A 553 1.23 26.10 -22.03
N LEU A 554 1.74 24.88 -21.90
CA LEU A 554 0.96 23.65 -22.12
C LEU A 554 -0.07 23.40 -21.01
N MET A 555 0.11 24.00 -19.84
CA MET A 555 -0.74 23.87 -18.65
C MET A 555 -1.83 24.93 -18.52
N ALA A 556 -1.99 25.84 -19.50
CA ALA A 556 -2.95 26.93 -19.39
C ALA A 556 -4.40 26.49 -19.10
N LYS A 557 -4.78 25.26 -19.50
CA LYS A 557 -6.10 24.65 -19.24
C LYS A 557 -6.11 23.69 -18.03
N HIS A 558 -5.02 23.60 -17.29
CA HIS A 558 -4.80 22.65 -16.19
C HIS A 558 -4.38 23.38 -14.89
N PRO A 559 -5.23 24.26 -14.32
CA PRO A 559 -4.83 25.17 -13.25
C PRO A 559 -4.34 24.47 -11.97
N LYS A 560 -4.83 23.27 -11.64
CA LYS A 560 -4.36 22.51 -10.47
C LYS A 560 -2.98 21.88 -10.67
N HIS A 561 -2.69 21.39 -11.88
CA HIS A 561 -1.34 20.94 -12.24
C HIS A 561 -0.37 22.12 -12.18
N LEU A 562 -0.78 23.26 -12.74
CA LEU A 562 0.02 24.46 -12.72
C LEU A 562 0.28 24.94 -11.29
N ALA A 563 -0.74 24.96 -10.43
CA ALA A 563 -0.61 25.42 -9.05
C ALA A 563 0.47 24.66 -8.25
N VAL A 564 0.53 23.33 -8.36
CA VAL A 564 1.56 22.54 -7.67
C VAL A 564 2.95 22.78 -8.26
N LEU A 565 3.06 22.95 -9.58
CA LEU A 565 4.32 23.24 -10.26
C LEU A 565 4.87 24.64 -9.89
N GLU A 566 3.99 25.64 -9.86
CA GLU A 566 4.35 27.00 -9.42
C GLU A 566 4.82 27.02 -7.97
N ALA A 567 4.13 26.30 -7.08
CA ALA A 567 4.48 26.24 -5.66
C ALA A 567 5.92 25.71 -5.45
N VAL A 568 6.32 24.66 -6.16
CA VAL A 568 7.69 24.15 -6.06
C VAL A 568 8.71 25.08 -6.74
N ALA A 569 8.35 25.71 -7.86
CA ALA A 569 9.22 26.65 -8.57
C ALA A 569 9.50 27.92 -7.74
N GLU A 570 8.48 28.49 -7.10
CA GLU A 570 8.62 29.63 -6.20
C GLU A 570 9.50 29.27 -5.00
N ARG A 571 9.20 28.14 -4.35
CA ARG A 571 9.88 27.74 -3.10
C ARG A 571 11.33 27.27 -3.31
N ILE A 572 11.66 26.70 -4.46
CA ILE A 572 13.06 26.41 -4.83
C ILE A 572 13.80 27.69 -5.28
N GLY A 573 13.07 28.74 -5.66
CA GLY A 573 13.62 30.00 -6.15
C GLY A 573 14.03 29.96 -7.63
N TRP A 574 13.24 29.32 -8.50
CA TRP A 574 13.55 29.07 -9.92
C TRP A 574 14.07 30.31 -10.67
N ASP A 575 13.44 31.46 -10.47
CA ASP A 575 13.77 32.72 -11.16
C ASP A 575 15.00 33.45 -10.57
N THR A 576 15.66 32.87 -9.56
CA THR A 576 16.89 33.41 -8.97
C THR A 576 18.07 32.48 -9.28
N PRO A 577 19.29 33.00 -9.52
CA PRO A 577 20.45 32.14 -9.75
C PRO A 577 20.68 31.17 -8.58
N PRO A 578 20.86 29.86 -8.83
CA PRO A 578 21.25 28.91 -7.79
C PRO A 578 22.69 29.20 -7.31
N ALA A 579 23.09 28.56 -6.20
CA ALA A 579 24.49 28.58 -5.77
C ALA A 579 25.43 28.06 -6.88
N ALA A 580 26.67 28.54 -6.91
CA ALA A 580 27.64 28.14 -7.92
C ALA A 580 27.83 26.61 -7.94
N GLY A 581 27.70 25.98 -9.11
CA GLY A 581 27.78 24.53 -9.29
C GLY A 581 26.52 23.75 -8.88
N VAL A 582 25.45 24.43 -8.47
CA VAL A 582 24.14 23.84 -8.19
C VAL A 582 23.19 24.11 -9.36
N HIS A 583 22.45 23.08 -9.75
CA HIS A 583 21.55 23.08 -10.89
C HIS A 583 20.17 22.59 -10.47
N ARG A 584 19.14 23.06 -11.17
CA ARG A 584 17.74 22.76 -10.84
C ARG A 584 17.05 21.97 -11.94
N GLY A 585 16.15 21.10 -11.50
CA GLY A 585 15.22 20.37 -12.36
C GLY A 585 13.88 20.27 -11.67
N LEU A 586 12.81 20.20 -12.47
CA LEU A 586 11.45 20.11 -11.97
C LEU A 586 10.64 19.06 -12.71
N ALA A 587 9.57 18.61 -12.07
CA ALA A 587 8.62 17.65 -12.62
C ALA A 587 7.26 17.82 -11.95
N GLN A 588 6.20 17.42 -12.64
CA GLN A 588 4.86 17.29 -12.08
C GLN A 588 4.11 16.09 -12.63
N ILE A 589 3.10 15.63 -11.91
CA ILE A 589 2.09 14.72 -12.46
C ILE A 589 0.82 14.76 -11.60
N MET A 590 -0.28 14.21 -12.12
CA MET A 590 -1.49 13.93 -11.35
C MET A 590 -1.79 12.43 -11.37
N GLY A 591 -2.06 11.88 -10.20
CA GLY A 591 -2.44 10.48 -10.03
C GLY A 591 -3.15 10.25 -8.70
N PHE A 592 -3.97 9.20 -8.64
CA PHE A 592 -4.70 8.80 -7.43
C PHE A 592 -5.51 9.94 -6.77
N GLY A 593 -6.04 10.85 -7.58
CA GLY A 593 -6.87 11.97 -7.18
C GLY A 593 -6.11 13.19 -6.68
N SER A 594 -4.78 13.20 -6.76
CA SER A 594 -3.94 14.30 -6.24
C SER A 594 -2.99 14.83 -7.31
N TYR A 595 -2.69 16.12 -7.19
CA TYR A 595 -1.72 16.81 -8.03
C TYR A 595 -0.42 16.91 -7.26
N VAL A 596 0.71 16.61 -7.91
CA VAL A 596 2.02 16.63 -7.27
C VAL A 596 3.07 17.24 -8.16
N ALA A 597 4.05 17.90 -7.55
CA ALA A 597 5.22 18.42 -8.24
C ALA A 597 6.46 18.32 -7.34
N ALA A 598 7.63 18.34 -7.96
CA ALA A 598 8.90 18.44 -7.26
C ALA A 598 9.87 19.34 -8.03
N ALA A 599 10.73 20.03 -7.30
CA ALA A 599 11.93 20.67 -7.81
C ALA A 599 13.14 20.20 -6.99
N ALA A 600 14.23 19.86 -7.67
CA ALA A 600 15.46 19.35 -7.05
C ALA A 600 16.64 20.30 -7.32
N GLU A 601 17.51 20.46 -6.33
CA GLU A 601 18.82 21.08 -6.46
C GLU A 601 19.91 20.00 -6.38
N VAL A 602 20.74 19.92 -7.42
CA VAL A 602 21.82 18.93 -7.51
C VAL A 602 23.14 19.57 -7.92
N SER A 603 24.24 18.91 -7.58
CA SER A 603 25.55 19.15 -8.18
C SER A 603 26.15 17.83 -8.65
N VAL A 604 26.97 17.89 -9.70
CA VAL A 604 27.79 16.76 -10.15
C VAL A 604 29.25 17.21 -10.12
N THR A 605 30.11 16.48 -9.42
CA THR A 605 31.54 16.78 -9.32
C THR A 605 32.31 15.48 -9.49
N ASP A 606 33.22 15.42 -10.47
CA ASP A 606 33.97 14.20 -10.82
C ASP A 606 33.04 12.98 -11.06
N GLY A 607 31.90 13.21 -11.71
CA GLY A 607 30.86 12.20 -11.95
C GLY A 607 30.03 11.79 -10.72
N GLN A 608 30.28 12.36 -9.54
CA GLN A 608 29.53 12.07 -8.32
C GLN A 608 28.33 13.01 -8.17
N LEU A 609 27.14 12.44 -8.09
CA LEU A 609 25.89 13.16 -7.83
C LEU A 609 25.76 13.51 -6.34
N ARG A 610 25.42 14.76 -6.05
CA ARG A 610 24.87 15.17 -4.77
C ARG A 610 23.52 15.83 -4.97
N ILE A 611 22.49 15.29 -4.32
CA ILE A 611 21.17 15.92 -4.22
C ILE A 611 21.19 16.74 -2.93
N HIS A 612 21.10 18.06 -3.04
CA HIS A 612 21.20 18.94 -1.88
C HIS A 612 19.85 19.11 -1.19
N ARG A 613 18.82 19.35 -2.00
CA ARG A 613 17.51 19.77 -1.54
C ARG A 613 16.45 19.38 -2.55
N ILE A 614 15.28 18.99 -2.05
CA ILE A 614 14.08 18.77 -2.84
C ILE A 614 12.93 19.56 -2.21
N VAL A 615 12.20 20.29 -3.04
CA VAL A 615 10.93 20.90 -2.67
C VAL A 615 9.82 20.11 -3.33
N ALA A 616 8.87 19.61 -2.55
CA ALA A 616 7.83 18.70 -3.02
C ALA A 616 6.44 19.20 -2.65
N ALA A 617 5.58 19.42 -3.65
CA ALA A 617 4.20 19.84 -3.43
C ALA A 617 3.21 18.68 -3.61
N THR A 618 2.16 18.67 -2.80
CA THR A 618 0.99 17.80 -2.98
C THR A 618 -0.30 18.57 -2.73
N ASP A 619 -1.26 18.43 -3.65
CA ASP A 619 -2.64 18.88 -3.50
C ASP A 619 -3.59 17.68 -3.54
N PRO A 620 -4.00 17.17 -2.36
CA PRO A 620 -5.03 16.13 -2.24
C PRO A 620 -6.45 16.72 -2.05
N GLY A 621 -6.65 18.03 -2.23
CA GLY A 621 -7.89 18.72 -1.90
C GLY A 621 -8.06 18.86 -0.40
N HIS A 622 -8.70 17.90 0.26
CA HIS A 622 -8.86 17.90 1.73
C HIS A 622 -7.70 17.18 2.44
N VAL A 623 -7.28 17.73 3.59
CA VAL A 623 -6.18 17.19 4.41
C VAL A 623 -6.68 16.87 5.80
N VAL A 624 -6.51 15.62 6.23
CA VAL A 624 -6.96 15.14 7.55
C VAL A 624 -5.90 15.35 8.63
N ASN A 625 -4.66 14.95 8.35
CA ASN A 625 -3.54 15.09 9.29
C ASN A 625 -2.31 15.57 8.53
N PRO A 626 -1.99 16.89 8.57
CA PRO A 626 -0.88 17.44 7.79
C PRO A 626 0.47 16.82 8.15
N ALA A 627 0.69 16.44 9.41
CA ALA A 627 1.94 15.80 9.83
C ALA A 627 2.12 14.39 9.26
N GLN A 628 1.03 13.66 9.00
CA GLN A 628 1.13 12.37 8.30
C GLN A 628 1.37 12.56 6.80
N VAL A 629 0.76 13.60 6.21
CA VAL A 629 0.97 13.94 4.80
C VAL A 629 2.44 14.27 4.56
N GLU A 630 3.04 15.14 5.37
CA GLU A 630 4.46 15.50 5.30
C GLU A 630 5.38 14.26 5.36
N ARG A 631 5.24 13.42 6.39
CA ARG A 631 6.03 12.18 6.52
C ARG A 631 5.82 11.21 5.35
N GLN A 632 4.61 11.16 4.80
CA GLN A 632 4.31 10.33 3.64
C GLN A 632 4.99 10.85 2.37
N VAL A 633 5.09 12.18 2.21
CA VAL A 633 5.83 12.82 1.12
C VAL A 633 7.32 12.52 1.27
N GLU A 634 7.92 12.76 2.44
CA GLU A 634 9.33 12.43 2.71
C GLU A 634 9.64 10.94 2.41
N GLY A 635 8.81 10.03 2.90
CA GLY A 635 8.93 8.61 2.64
C GLY A 635 8.74 8.22 1.16
N SER A 636 8.00 9.01 0.37
CA SER A 636 7.94 8.82 -1.09
C SER A 636 9.28 9.12 -1.76
N PHE A 637 9.99 10.16 -1.31
CA PHE A 637 11.29 10.52 -1.91
C PHE A 637 12.39 9.53 -1.53
N VAL A 638 12.44 9.02 -0.30
CA VAL A 638 13.38 7.95 0.06
C VAL A 638 13.20 6.74 -0.88
N TYR A 639 11.96 6.31 -1.07
CA TYR A 639 11.64 5.12 -1.86
C TYR A 639 11.85 5.34 -3.37
N GLY A 640 11.42 6.50 -3.89
CA GLY A 640 11.58 6.87 -5.31
C GLY A 640 13.02 7.13 -5.72
N LEU A 641 13.81 7.80 -4.86
CA LEU A 641 15.22 8.04 -5.13
C LEU A 641 16.05 6.75 -4.98
N SER A 642 15.70 5.85 -4.06
CA SER A 642 16.32 4.52 -4.00
C SER A 642 16.15 3.75 -5.31
N ALA A 643 14.93 3.76 -5.87
CA ALA A 643 14.66 3.14 -7.17
C ALA A 643 15.38 3.86 -8.33
N CYS A 644 15.46 5.20 -8.29
CA CYS A 644 16.17 5.98 -9.30
C CYS A 644 17.68 5.71 -9.31
N ILE A 645 18.30 5.68 -8.12
CA ILE A 645 19.75 5.61 -8.01
C ILE A 645 20.25 4.17 -8.11
N TYR A 646 19.58 3.23 -7.45
CA TYR A 646 20.09 1.86 -7.24
C TYR A 646 19.17 0.75 -7.75
N GLY A 647 17.86 0.94 -7.66
CA GLY A 647 16.87 -0.13 -7.79
C GLY A 647 16.79 -0.75 -9.18
N GLU A 648 17.09 -2.04 -9.26
CA GLU A 648 16.79 -2.89 -10.41
C GLU A 648 16.76 -4.36 -9.99
N CYS A 649 15.91 -5.15 -10.64
CA CYS A 649 16.01 -6.60 -10.63
C CYS A 649 16.31 -7.10 -12.06
N THR A 650 17.31 -7.98 -12.19
CA THR A 650 17.76 -8.55 -13.46
C THR A 650 17.44 -10.04 -13.53
N VAL A 651 17.13 -10.49 -14.75
CA VAL A 651 16.79 -11.89 -15.05
C VAL A 651 17.93 -12.53 -15.81
N ASN A 652 18.34 -13.71 -15.37
CA ASN A 652 19.33 -14.53 -16.05
C ASN A 652 18.96 -16.01 -15.92
N GLY A 653 18.91 -16.73 -17.04
CA GLY A 653 18.53 -18.14 -17.04
C GLY A 653 17.10 -18.40 -16.53
N GLY A 654 16.16 -17.47 -16.73
CA GLY A 654 14.77 -17.62 -16.29
C GLY A 654 14.52 -17.39 -14.80
N ARG A 655 15.49 -16.85 -14.06
CA ARG A 655 15.39 -16.54 -12.62
C ARG A 655 15.86 -15.12 -12.32
N MET A 656 15.44 -14.57 -11.19
CA MET A 656 15.91 -13.27 -10.69
C MET A 656 17.31 -13.40 -10.06
N GLU A 657 18.15 -12.36 -10.15
CA GLU A 657 19.53 -12.40 -9.64
C GLU A 657 19.74 -11.69 -8.30
N GLN A 658 18.92 -10.70 -7.95
CA GLN A 658 19.06 -9.93 -6.71
C GLN A 658 18.35 -10.65 -5.57
N GLU A 659 19.10 -10.95 -4.51
CA GLU A 659 18.65 -11.77 -3.39
C GLU A 659 18.48 -10.98 -2.09
N ASN A 660 19.21 -9.87 -1.89
CA ASN A 660 19.19 -9.13 -0.62
C ASN A 660 19.70 -7.68 -0.82
N PHE A 661 19.70 -6.86 0.24
CA PHE A 661 20.04 -5.43 0.21
C PHE A 661 21.50 -5.10 -0.13
N ASP A 662 22.38 -6.10 -0.15
CA ASP A 662 23.75 -6.00 -0.67
C ASP A 662 23.81 -6.02 -2.21
N SER A 663 22.80 -6.60 -2.87
CA SER A 663 22.65 -6.64 -4.33
C SER A 663 21.48 -5.78 -4.85
N TYR A 664 20.54 -5.42 -3.97
CA TYR A 664 19.44 -4.48 -4.21
C TYR A 664 19.50 -3.34 -3.21
N GLU A 665 20.39 -2.38 -3.46
CA GLU A 665 20.66 -1.29 -2.52
C GLU A 665 19.48 -0.32 -2.39
N VAL A 666 19.39 0.30 -1.21
CA VAL A 666 18.47 1.40 -0.89
C VAL A 666 19.26 2.57 -0.33
N LEU A 667 18.73 3.78 -0.49
CA LEU A 667 19.37 4.98 0.06
C LEU A 667 19.62 4.85 1.56
N ARG A 668 20.82 5.26 1.98
CA ARG A 668 21.19 5.39 3.39
C ARG A 668 20.90 6.80 3.88
N MET A 669 20.81 6.97 5.20
CA MET A 669 20.51 8.27 5.82
C MET A 669 21.47 9.39 5.39
N ALA A 670 22.74 9.09 5.14
CA ALA A 670 23.74 10.07 4.72
C ALA A 670 23.55 10.58 3.28
N GLU A 671 22.79 9.85 2.46
CA GLU A 671 22.53 10.17 1.06
C GLU A 671 21.18 10.87 0.87
N MET A 672 20.32 10.85 1.90
CA MET A 672 19.00 11.45 1.83
C MET A 672 19.11 12.99 1.77
N PRO A 673 18.56 13.66 0.75
CA PRO A 673 18.51 15.12 0.72
C PRO A 673 17.50 15.66 1.73
N GLU A 674 17.61 16.95 2.04
CA GLU A 674 16.52 17.67 2.71
C GLU A 674 15.30 17.71 1.79
N VAL A 675 14.13 17.27 2.30
CA VAL A 675 12.86 17.28 1.56
C VAL A 675 11.91 18.25 2.25
N GLU A 676 11.59 19.34 1.58
CA GLU A 676 10.62 20.33 2.04
C GLU A 676 9.25 20.03 1.45
N THR A 677 8.28 19.72 2.29
CA THR A 677 6.91 19.43 1.84
C THR A 677 6.04 20.69 1.82
N ILE A 678 5.40 20.94 0.69
CA ILE A 678 4.32 21.92 0.53
C ILE A 678 2.99 21.17 0.44
N ILE A 679 2.12 21.39 1.41
CA ILE A 679 0.75 20.86 1.40
C ILE A 679 -0.18 21.96 0.89
N ILE A 680 -0.91 21.67 -0.19
CA ILE A 680 -1.88 22.60 -0.77
C ILE A 680 -3.28 22.03 -0.50
N PRO A 681 -3.99 22.50 0.54
CA PRO A 681 -5.32 22.01 0.88
C PRO A 681 -6.39 22.77 0.09
N SER A 682 -6.45 22.60 -1.24
CA SER A 682 -7.35 23.41 -2.07
C SER A 682 -8.84 23.19 -1.79
N GLY A 683 -9.19 22.08 -1.12
CA GLY A 683 -10.56 21.66 -0.84
C GLY A 683 -11.35 21.23 -2.09
N GLY A 684 -12.59 20.79 -1.86
CA GLY A 684 -13.58 20.46 -2.90
C GLY A 684 -13.47 19.06 -3.49
N PHE A 685 -12.40 18.31 -3.20
CA PHE A 685 -12.23 16.92 -3.61
C PHE A 685 -11.34 16.16 -2.61
N TRP A 686 -11.29 14.84 -2.77
CA TRP A 686 -10.48 13.94 -1.94
C TRP A 686 -9.49 13.17 -2.81
N GLY A 687 -8.23 13.55 -2.68
CA GLY A 687 -7.09 12.88 -3.30
C GLY A 687 -6.39 11.92 -2.33
N GLY A 688 -5.55 11.05 -2.89
CA GLY A 688 -4.68 10.16 -2.15
C GLY A 688 -3.30 10.76 -1.87
N VAL A 689 -2.61 10.33 -0.82
CA VAL A 689 -1.24 10.79 -0.51
C VAL A 689 -0.22 9.65 -0.50
N GLY A 690 -0.70 8.40 -0.44
CA GLY A 690 0.17 7.22 -0.30
C GLY A 690 1.14 7.05 -1.47
N GLU A 691 0.69 7.30 -2.69
CA GLU A 691 1.43 7.00 -3.93
C GLU A 691 1.82 8.21 -4.77
N PRO A 692 1.05 9.31 -4.90
CA PRO A 692 1.30 10.30 -5.95
C PRO A 692 2.73 10.89 -5.97
N THR A 693 3.27 11.31 -4.82
CA THR A 693 4.52 12.08 -4.78
C THR A 693 5.78 11.29 -5.14
N ILE A 694 5.73 9.95 -5.11
CA ILE A 694 6.89 9.15 -5.55
C ILE A 694 7.22 9.38 -7.04
N ALA A 695 6.19 9.63 -7.85
CA ALA A 695 6.34 9.71 -9.30
C ALA A 695 7.18 10.90 -9.76
N VAL A 696 7.29 11.96 -8.95
CA VAL A 696 8.07 13.16 -9.28
C VAL A 696 9.51 13.12 -8.73
N ALA A 697 9.86 12.10 -7.93
CA ALA A 697 11.18 11.99 -7.32
C ALA A 697 12.30 11.82 -8.35
N ALA A 698 12.16 10.82 -9.25
CA ALA A 698 13.15 10.57 -10.29
C ALA A 698 13.23 11.71 -11.33
N PRO A 699 12.15 12.12 -12.03
CA PRO A 699 12.27 13.10 -13.11
C PRO A 699 12.79 14.48 -12.66
N ALA A 700 12.46 14.94 -11.45
CA ALA A 700 13.00 16.22 -10.96
C ALA A 700 14.53 16.18 -10.83
N VAL A 701 15.08 15.07 -10.32
CA VAL A 701 16.53 14.86 -10.20
C VAL A 701 17.18 14.65 -11.57
N LEU A 702 16.58 13.84 -12.46
CA LEU A 702 17.13 13.59 -13.79
C LEU A 702 17.20 14.86 -14.65
N ASN A 703 16.19 15.73 -14.57
CA ASN A 703 16.21 17.03 -15.23
C ASN A 703 17.31 17.94 -14.65
N ALA A 704 17.52 17.90 -13.33
CA ALA A 704 18.59 18.65 -12.68
C ALA A 704 20.00 18.15 -13.06
N ILE A 705 20.17 16.82 -13.20
CA ILE A 705 21.40 16.20 -13.70
C ILE A 705 21.70 16.67 -15.11
N PHE A 706 20.70 16.72 -15.99
CA PHE A 706 20.90 17.26 -17.33
C PHE A 706 21.33 18.73 -17.28
N ALA A 707 20.69 19.55 -16.45
CA ALA A 707 21.09 20.94 -16.29
C ALA A 707 22.54 21.10 -15.77
N ALA A 708 23.03 20.14 -14.99
CA ALA A 708 24.41 20.11 -14.47
C ALA A 708 25.44 19.60 -15.49
N THR A 709 25.08 18.62 -16.32
CA THR A 709 26.05 17.82 -17.10
C THR A 709 25.84 17.88 -18.61
N GLY A 710 24.67 18.32 -19.07
CA GLY A 710 24.23 18.18 -20.46
C GLY A 710 23.89 16.73 -20.87
N LYS A 711 24.02 15.74 -19.97
CA LYS A 711 23.72 14.32 -20.26
C LYS A 711 22.28 13.98 -19.94
N ARG A 712 21.58 13.37 -20.90
CA ARG A 712 20.23 12.82 -20.71
C ARG A 712 20.31 11.36 -20.27
N ILE A 713 19.88 11.08 -19.05
CA ILE A 713 19.72 9.71 -18.55
C ILE A 713 18.31 9.24 -18.92
N ARG A 714 18.24 8.26 -19.84
CA ARG A 714 16.96 7.74 -20.34
C ARG A 714 16.65 6.33 -19.87
N THR A 715 17.60 5.69 -19.20
CA THR A 715 17.45 4.36 -18.62
C THR A 715 17.77 4.43 -17.14
N LEU A 716 17.02 3.74 -16.30
CA LEU A 716 17.31 3.60 -14.88
C LEU A 716 17.86 2.20 -14.59
N PRO A 717 18.66 2.04 -13.51
CA PRO A 717 19.02 3.02 -12.46
C PRO A 717 20.30 3.83 -12.74
N LEU A 718 20.52 4.94 -12.01
CA LEU A 718 21.68 5.84 -12.18
C LEU A 718 23.03 5.17 -11.91
N LYS A 719 23.11 4.17 -11.04
CA LYS A 719 24.37 3.42 -10.79
C LYS A 719 25.00 2.82 -12.06
N ASN A 720 24.22 2.67 -13.13
CA ASN A 720 24.66 2.14 -14.42
C ASN A 720 25.12 3.25 -15.40
N HIS A 721 25.20 4.50 -14.95
CA HIS A 721 25.50 5.67 -15.77
C HIS A 721 26.70 6.46 -15.26
N ASP A 722 27.54 6.89 -16.20
CA ASP A 722 28.64 7.81 -15.93
C ASP A 722 28.20 9.28 -16.08
N LEU A 723 28.28 10.04 -14.99
CA LEU A 723 27.92 11.46 -14.96
C LEU A 723 29.11 12.41 -15.12
N ALA A 724 30.33 11.89 -15.33
CA ALA A 724 31.56 12.71 -15.44
C ALA A 724 31.60 13.64 -16.66
#